data_AF-A0AAF0DUV5-F1
#
_entry.id   AF-A0AAF0DUV5-F1
#
_cell.length_a   1.000
_cell.length_b   1.000
_cell.length_c   1.000
_cell.angle_alpha   90.00
_cell.angle_beta   90.00
_cell.angle_gamma   90.00
#
_symmetry.space_group_name_H-M   'P 1'
#
loop_
_entity.id
_entity.type
_entity.pdbx_description
1 polymer ?
#
loop_
_entity_poly.entity_id
_entity_poly.type
_entity_poly.pdbx_seq_one_letter_code
_entity_poly.pdbx_strand_id
1 'polypeptide(L)'
;MAPHACRTALEAVAASAADLDACYAAWNVRSYGWHAGPEFTLGPAPQGWSAMVDEQCVHVASPALWRIALPIRSDVALPSAPQPLAGLAAFRNAVEAELRFLERIEAGTTAESVSNARHLVAFWADVLYALFTRGSVLALNAEMATRARTVRISIVAPKQWIRLVPTRRDALRAEFREADALLDLDDLPLDDNAAIEQCSIWQIACDIAAAADAQAERPALTIALLRLDEQEADMAPAPTGAAYWHAPEDARLAWRLGALVRRIRALHINVRFGPCNDVTGTPTVADTYPALPRPPHLPLLHATPTLNLDTSALIALVSDISHTQPGPAMEQRLTSHTNRALAEQYAYEQQSPLCASLAAACATVTYFVASPASLTKMQQIVRKLGSHDEQRRAEALCHGHARQFWAGSRWDASPISTQLVLPIMHNVGASNTFADDAPTYTLASHMRTALHDAAASSARAKTLGASPHTVEALKLGLDTSVTTLTSHANGVQQLAATTAAALGTTAHLPPYTQAPTWAALWLIRPRSLCGPCAAKAEALGPPVKPVADVEDMVQERDGLDVPSSPSSTQSPPRRVPRTRLARLLHWIIGPPYSTLRPIQHYSWWPFGTLESRFAQMTAPLAWRTPPPPTHLPAWLAPEDEALELLPPSTPRPPPPTHHRGALWLSRVHATWTTNRVHYIALVCVCVAWLFGFAVLVDRNWFHAEVETAHGWASPQYVDCTSTYWLRNAACGLDGAKCAPFEAPAQPFRCPSGCASTTLLNPRTVGDAQYNYQPLVVGGGPHNATSSTPYRADSFICAAAQHAGVLGSGGGCASLRLTGAYANFTASTAHGIQSFPFAGTFPSSFVLERVNGRNCDDTRWKTYVLDAVFSAIAGLVVRPQPIVLLFILSIVGYWHVNLVSELRDFPPPVGEAAGDFGPHLFVTYAAWRIAIRYVWPAFAHVPLEFGIGTLGLWWLGVLLDVVFADVPLQRLEGHDIMQQPGALPSLIVIIIVVVCVAINQVRVIRAAGCLPKYLVLYIVAGVTIGLCAAVPGEGVRLHHYIIGIALLPACGFPTRISLLCCAFLFGMYTNGVARWGFDGLIQDESVIQGDATGSSALPAFAAPPTTGSVVHWDSIPDALRATWDSFVLLVDDVVRYQGSGTQFDLHTLYSQYNTSGSTDAPLLGGSALAGALTNATHYLRLAYASAGSPGDFTMPALMWMNGTFIAPPAGRT
;
A
#
# COMPACT_ATOMS: atom_id res chain seq x y z
N MET A 1 -23.15 -35.68 19.87
CA MET A 1 -22.55 -34.39 19.56
C MET A 1 -21.34 -34.22 20.45
N ALA A 2 -21.58 -34.22 21.77
CA ALA A 2 -20.60 -33.92 22.80
C ALA A 2 -19.23 -34.61 22.70
N PRO A 3 -19.05 -35.89 22.33
CA PRO A 3 -17.73 -36.53 22.41
C PRO A 3 -16.76 -36.08 21.31
N HIS A 4 -17.24 -35.92 20.07
CA HIS A 4 -16.42 -35.38 18.99
C HIS A 4 -16.24 -33.87 19.15
N ALA A 5 -17.30 -33.14 19.53
CA ALA A 5 -17.23 -31.71 19.81
C ALA A 5 -16.26 -31.40 20.97
N CYS A 6 -16.30 -32.17 22.06
CA CYS A 6 -15.37 -32.06 23.18
C CYS A 6 -13.95 -32.46 22.82
N ARG A 7 -13.74 -33.50 21.99
CA ARG A 7 -12.40 -33.80 21.46
C ARG A 7 -11.85 -32.63 20.65
N THR A 8 -12.62 -32.09 19.72
CA THR A 8 -12.20 -30.97 18.88
C THR A 8 -12.02 -29.68 19.69
N ALA A 9 -12.82 -29.45 20.73
CA ALA A 9 -12.61 -28.35 21.68
C ALA A 9 -11.35 -28.54 22.54
N LEU A 10 -11.05 -29.75 22.99
CA LEU A 10 -9.81 -30.08 23.71
C LEU A 10 -8.56 -29.95 22.80
N GLU A 11 -8.67 -30.36 21.54
CA GLU A 11 -7.63 -30.19 20.53
C GLU A 11 -7.41 -28.71 20.19
N ALA A 12 -8.49 -27.90 20.11
CA ALA A 12 -8.40 -26.44 19.94
C ALA A 12 -7.79 -25.73 21.16
N VAL A 13 -8.17 -26.12 22.39
CA VAL A 13 -7.58 -25.62 23.63
C VAL A 13 -6.10 -25.99 23.74
N ALA A 14 -5.72 -27.21 23.33
CA ALA A 14 -4.32 -27.64 23.32
C ALA A 14 -3.48 -26.90 22.27
N ALA A 15 -4.05 -26.60 21.09
CA ALA A 15 -3.41 -25.77 20.07
C ALA A 15 -3.25 -24.31 20.54
N SER A 16 -4.30 -23.72 21.12
CA SER A 16 -4.30 -22.39 21.72
C SER A 16 -3.22 -22.25 22.81
N ALA A 17 -3.12 -23.23 23.71
CA ALA A 17 -2.08 -23.26 24.74
C ALA A 17 -0.65 -23.32 24.14
N ALA A 18 -0.45 -23.99 23.00
CA ALA A 18 0.84 -24.08 22.33
C ALA A 18 1.21 -22.79 21.56
N ASP A 19 0.25 -22.14 20.90
CA ASP A 19 0.45 -20.82 20.29
C ASP A 19 0.75 -19.75 21.36
N LEU A 20 0.16 -19.88 22.55
CA LEU A 20 0.38 -18.99 23.68
C LEU A 20 1.77 -19.21 24.33
N ASP A 21 2.22 -20.47 24.45
CA ASP A 21 3.58 -20.81 24.89
C ASP A 21 4.65 -20.26 23.91
N ALA A 22 4.41 -20.38 22.60
CA ALA A 22 5.27 -19.76 21.58
C ALA A 22 5.34 -18.23 21.73
N CYS A 23 4.23 -17.57 22.12
CA CYS A 23 4.22 -16.14 22.44
C CYS A 23 4.98 -15.81 23.74
N TYR A 24 4.89 -16.65 24.77
CA TYR A 24 5.65 -16.51 26.01
C TYR A 24 7.16 -16.64 25.78
N ALA A 25 7.58 -17.66 25.01
CA ALA A 25 8.98 -17.83 24.61
C ALA A 25 9.51 -16.62 23.81
N ALA A 26 8.71 -16.11 22.86
CA ALA A 26 9.07 -14.93 22.07
C ALA A 26 9.15 -13.62 22.90
N TRP A 27 8.42 -13.53 24.01
CA TRP A 27 8.60 -12.45 24.99
C TRP A 27 9.91 -12.63 25.77
N ASN A 28 10.15 -13.83 26.32
CA ASN A 28 11.29 -14.12 27.19
C ASN A 28 12.65 -13.88 26.50
N VAL A 29 12.78 -14.26 25.23
CA VAL A 29 13.95 -13.98 24.37
C VAL A 29 14.24 -12.48 24.19
N ARG A 30 13.26 -11.60 24.43
CA ARG A 30 13.41 -10.14 24.32
C ARG A 30 13.62 -9.44 25.67
N SER A 31 13.74 -10.17 26.78
CA SER A 31 13.81 -9.63 28.14
C SER A 31 15.07 -10.00 28.93
N TYR A 32 16.24 -10.00 28.27
CA TYR A 32 17.54 -10.19 28.92
C TYR A 32 17.73 -9.24 30.11
N GLY A 33 17.75 -9.80 31.33
CA GLY A 33 18.18 -9.10 32.56
C GLY A 33 17.10 -8.48 33.45
N TRP A 34 15.81 -8.76 33.24
CA TRP A 34 14.76 -8.29 34.16
C TRP A 34 14.55 -9.26 35.33
N HIS A 35 15.52 -9.33 36.25
CA HIS A 35 15.63 -10.39 37.28
C HIS A 35 14.44 -10.52 38.26
N ALA A 36 13.64 -9.47 38.43
CA ALA A 36 12.31 -9.55 39.03
C ALA A 36 11.46 -8.36 38.58
N GLY A 37 10.14 -8.54 38.56
CA GLY A 37 9.20 -7.46 38.87
C GLY A 37 8.57 -7.76 40.24
N PRO A 38 8.19 -6.78 41.07
CA PRO A 38 8.42 -5.33 40.94
C PRO A 38 9.86 -4.95 41.39
N GLU A 39 10.05 -4.16 42.45
CA GLU A 39 11.22 -4.37 43.31
C GLU A 39 11.12 -5.86 43.76
N PHE A 40 12.14 -6.72 43.71
CA PHE A 40 13.39 -6.60 44.47
C PHE A 40 13.10 -6.23 45.95
N THR A 41 14.11 -6.34 46.80
CA THR A 41 14.27 -5.33 47.86
C THR A 41 15.69 -4.81 47.75
N LEU A 42 15.90 -3.54 48.09
CA LEU A 42 17.21 -2.98 48.40
C LEU A 42 17.79 -3.54 49.72
N GLY A 43 17.81 -4.87 49.84
CA GLY A 43 18.74 -5.61 50.68
C GLY A 43 20.11 -5.75 49.99
N PRO A 44 21.12 -6.29 50.68
CA PRO A 44 22.46 -6.46 50.11
C PRO A 44 22.43 -7.44 48.94
N ALA A 45 23.00 -7.01 47.80
CA ALA A 45 22.95 -7.76 46.54
C ALA A 45 23.63 -9.14 46.66
N PRO A 46 22.90 -10.26 46.44
CA PRO A 46 23.51 -11.58 46.33
C PRO A 46 24.39 -11.65 45.08
N GLN A 47 25.61 -12.19 45.22
CA GLN A 47 26.50 -12.41 44.09
C GLN A 47 25.97 -13.52 43.18
N GLY A 48 26.21 -13.40 41.87
CA GLY A 48 26.16 -14.54 40.94
C GLY A 48 24.77 -15.02 40.52
N TRP A 49 24.05 -14.21 39.73
CA TRP A 49 23.12 -14.74 38.72
C TRP A 49 23.60 -14.34 37.33
N SER A 50 23.91 -15.34 36.51
CA SER A 50 24.37 -15.21 35.13
C SER A 50 23.69 -16.27 34.28
N ALA A 51 22.86 -15.85 33.33
CA ALA A 51 22.16 -16.77 32.44
C ALA A 51 23.07 -17.21 31.31
N MET A 52 23.18 -18.53 31.08
CA MET A 52 23.86 -19.11 29.92
C MET A 52 22.92 -19.13 28.72
N VAL A 53 23.33 -18.53 27.61
CA VAL A 53 22.76 -18.74 26.27
C VAL A 53 23.93 -19.02 25.33
N ASP A 54 23.83 -20.06 24.51
CA ASP A 54 24.90 -20.55 23.62
C ASP A 54 26.28 -20.64 24.33
N GLU A 55 26.27 -21.21 25.54
CA GLU A 55 27.42 -21.38 26.45
C GLU A 55 28.16 -20.09 26.88
N GLN A 56 27.51 -18.91 26.81
CA GLN A 56 28.06 -17.66 27.37
C GLN A 56 27.13 -16.94 28.37
N CYS A 57 27.74 -16.26 29.35
CA CYS A 57 27.10 -15.64 30.52
C CYS A 57 27.11 -14.11 30.50
N VAL A 58 26.02 -13.48 30.98
CA VAL A 58 25.88 -12.01 31.12
C VAL A 58 25.16 -11.63 32.44
N HIS A 59 25.47 -10.45 33.01
CA HIS A 59 24.90 -9.88 34.25
C HIS A 59 24.25 -8.49 34.01
N VAL A 60 23.22 -8.08 34.78
CA VAL A 60 22.45 -6.83 34.55
C VAL A 60 21.89 -6.18 35.84
N ALA A 61 22.16 -4.87 36.06
CA ALA A 61 21.27 -3.82 36.66
C ALA A 61 22.04 -2.54 37.12
N SER A 62 21.43 -1.33 37.02
CA SER A 62 21.73 -0.14 37.87
C SER A 62 20.84 1.12 37.62
N PRO A 63 20.88 1.82 36.45
CA PRO A 63 20.69 3.29 36.46
C PRO A 63 19.25 3.84 36.56
N ALA A 64 18.22 3.00 36.46
CA ALA A 64 16.83 3.46 36.39
C ALA A 64 16.23 3.82 37.76
N LEU A 65 16.55 3.04 38.80
CA LEU A 65 16.03 3.20 40.17
C LEU A 65 16.42 4.56 40.77
N TRP A 66 17.67 4.95 40.58
CA TRP A 66 18.28 6.17 41.15
C TRP A 66 17.59 7.49 40.77
N ARG A 67 16.84 7.52 39.65
CA ARG A 67 16.10 8.72 39.24
C ARG A 67 14.76 8.91 39.96
N ILE A 68 14.25 7.85 40.58
CA ILE A 68 12.94 7.82 41.25
C ILE A 68 13.05 8.24 42.72
N ALA A 69 14.22 8.03 43.35
CA ALA A 69 14.46 8.34 44.77
C ALA A 69 14.72 9.83 45.09
N LEU A 70 14.87 10.71 44.09
CA LEU A 70 15.29 12.10 44.28
C LEU A 70 14.13 13.01 44.74
N PRO A 71 14.31 13.92 45.73
CA PRO A 71 13.21 14.63 46.40
C PRO A 71 12.78 15.88 45.61
N ILE A 72 12.17 15.65 44.45
CA ILE A 72 11.77 16.67 43.48
C ILE A 72 10.24 16.71 43.38
N ARG A 73 9.62 17.81 43.81
CA ARG A 73 8.19 18.07 43.61
C ARG A 73 7.95 18.68 42.22
N SER A 74 6.79 18.39 41.62
CA SER A 74 6.32 19.02 40.38
C SER A 74 4.89 19.52 40.57
N ASP A 75 4.53 20.69 40.03
CA ASP A 75 3.16 21.23 40.10
C ASP A 75 2.15 20.50 39.22
N VAL A 76 2.64 19.75 38.23
CA VAL A 76 1.88 18.80 37.42
C VAL A 76 2.59 17.46 37.43
N ALA A 77 1.81 16.37 37.45
CA ALA A 77 2.34 15.02 37.29
C ALA A 77 3.25 14.95 36.05
N LEU A 78 4.52 14.66 36.26
CA LEU A 78 5.48 14.49 35.18
C LEU A 78 5.00 13.35 34.28
N PRO A 79 4.98 13.50 32.93
CA PRO A 79 4.56 12.46 32.01
C PRO A 79 5.61 11.32 31.88
N SER A 80 6.43 11.11 32.91
CA SER A 80 7.16 9.87 33.16
C SER A 80 6.23 8.83 33.81
N ALA A 81 5.11 8.54 33.15
CA ALA A 81 4.51 7.23 33.32
C ALA A 81 5.55 6.22 32.81
N PRO A 82 6.02 5.28 33.65
CA PRO A 82 7.06 4.33 33.27
C PRO A 82 6.56 3.48 32.10
N GLN A 83 7.31 3.46 30.99
CA GLN A 83 6.92 2.67 29.83
C GLN A 83 7.15 1.18 30.11
N PRO A 84 6.13 0.31 29.98
CA PRO A 84 6.28 -1.12 30.16
C PRO A 84 7.03 -1.76 28.98
N LEU A 85 7.63 -2.93 29.20
CA LEU A 85 8.24 -3.74 28.14
C LEU A 85 7.24 -4.03 27.01
N ALA A 86 7.60 -3.67 25.78
CA ALA A 86 6.75 -3.80 24.60
C ALA A 86 6.27 -5.25 24.32
N GLY A 87 7.03 -6.27 24.76
CA GLY A 87 6.64 -7.67 24.60
C GLY A 87 5.61 -8.16 25.63
N LEU A 88 5.68 -7.70 26.89
CA LEU A 88 4.78 -8.17 27.96
C LEU A 88 3.33 -7.72 27.72
N ALA A 89 3.15 -6.50 27.20
CA ALA A 89 1.84 -5.99 26.82
C ALA A 89 1.21 -6.80 25.67
N ALA A 90 2.02 -7.28 24.71
CA ALA A 90 1.53 -8.13 23.62
C ALA A 90 1.08 -9.51 24.12
N PHE A 91 1.89 -10.17 24.97
CA PHE A 91 1.53 -11.45 25.60
C PHE A 91 0.27 -11.33 26.45
N ARG A 92 0.18 -10.33 27.33
CA ARG A 92 -1.01 -10.04 28.14
C ARG A 92 -2.26 -9.87 27.28
N ASN A 93 -2.18 -9.11 26.19
CA ASN A 93 -3.31 -8.87 25.30
C ASN A 93 -3.78 -10.15 24.58
N ALA A 94 -2.87 -11.09 24.28
CA ALA A 94 -3.22 -12.40 23.74
C ALA A 94 -3.97 -13.26 24.79
N VAL A 95 -3.47 -13.31 26.04
CA VAL A 95 -4.15 -14.04 27.13
C VAL A 95 -5.53 -13.44 27.42
N GLU A 96 -5.67 -12.12 27.47
CA GLU A 96 -6.98 -11.46 27.64
C GLU A 96 -7.95 -11.72 26.48
N ALA A 97 -7.46 -11.84 25.25
CA ALA A 97 -8.31 -12.18 24.10
C ALA A 97 -8.83 -13.63 24.20
N GLU A 98 -7.98 -14.55 24.66
CA GLU A 98 -8.32 -15.97 24.80
C GLU A 98 -9.22 -16.25 26.02
N LEU A 99 -8.98 -15.59 27.17
CA LEU A 99 -9.91 -15.68 28.31
C LEU A 99 -11.33 -15.27 27.88
N ARG A 100 -11.45 -14.12 27.20
CA ARG A 100 -12.71 -13.62 26.65
C ARG A 100 -13.29 -14.52 25.55
N PHE A 101 -12.49 -15.34 24.88
CA PHE A 101 -12.98 -16.33 23.90
C PHE A 101 -13.59 -17.53 24.63
N LEU A 102 -12.90 -18.09 25.62
CA LEU A 102 -13.38 -19.21 26.44
C LEU A 102 -14.65 -18.84 27.24
N GLU A 103 -14.71 -17.65 27.83
CA GLU A 103 -15.89 -17.12 28.53
C GLU A 103 -17.13 -17.02 27.62
N ARG A 104 -16.94 -16.62 26.35
CA ARG A 104 -18.03 -16.56 25.36
C ARG A 104 -18.52 -17.95 24.92
N ILE A 105 -17.67 -18.97 24.99
CA ILE A 105 -18.06 -20.37 24.76
C ILE A 105 -18.84 -20.91 25.97
N GLU A 106 -18.39 -20.61 27.20
CA GLU A 106 -19.09 -21.01 28.43
C GLU A 106 -20.48 -20.35 28.54
N ALA A 107 -20.61 -19.08 28.14
CA ALA A 107 -21.90 -18.38 28.03
C ALA A 107 -22.89 -18.97 27.00
N GLY A 108 -22.43 -19.86 26.11
CA GLY A 108 -23.22 -20.44 25.02
C GLY A 108 -23.76 -21.86 25.27
N THR A 109 -23.51 -22.49 26.43
CA THR A 109 -23.88 -23.91 26.67
C THR A 109 -24.55 -24.16 28.02
N THR A 110 -25.56 -25.03 28.04
CA THR A 110 -26.45 -25.19 29.21
C THR A 110 -25.92 -26.17 30.27
N ALA A 111 -25.46 -25.60 31.39
CA ALA A 111 -25.38 -26.17 32.74
C ALA A 111 -24.52 -27.43 32.98
N GLU A 112 -24.84 -28.61 32.43
CA GLU A 112 -24.39 -29.90 32.99
C GLU A 112 -23.59 -30.82 32.04
N SER A 113 -23.40 -30.46 30.76
CA SER A 113 -22.84 -31.37 29.75
C SER A 113 -21.52 -30.90 29.11
N VAL A 114 -20.40 -31.18 29.79
CA VAL A 114 -19.04 -31.36 29.21
C VAL A 114 -18.35 -30.10 28.61
N SER A 115 -17.11 -29.72 28.96
CA SER A 115 -16.24 -30.05 30.10
C SER A 115 -15.09 -29.03 30.22
N ASN A 116 -14.35 -29.07 31.32
CA ASN A 116 -13.06 -28.38 31.57
C ASN A 116 -13.00 -26.84 31.53
N ALA A 117 -13.87 -26.12 30.81
CA ALA A 117 -13.86 -24.65 30.64
C ALA A 117 -13.58 -23.87 31.96
N ARG A 118 -14.50 -23.88 32.94
CA ARG A 118 -14.26 -23.25 34.27
C ARG A 118 -12.94 -23.63 34.96
N HIS A 119 -12.43 -24.84 34.73
CA HIS A 119 -11.19 -25.32 35.36
C HIS A 119 -9.95 -24.82 34.61
N LEU A 120 -10.07 -24.57 33.29
CA LEU A 120 -9.05 -23.91 32.47
C LEU A 120 -9.02 -22.40 32.74
N VAL A 121 -10.17 -21.77 32.95
CA VAL A 121 -10.26 -20.37 33.44
C VAL A 121 -9.57 -20.24 34.80
N ALA A 122 -9.87 -21.13 35.75
CA ALA A 122 -9.18 -21.17 37.05
C ALA A 122 -7.65 -21.45 36.91
N PHE A 123 -7.25 -22.34 35.99
CA PHE A 123 -5.84 -22.60 35.70
C PHE A 123 -5.11 -21.37 35.16
N TRP A 124 -5.66 -20.67 34.16
CA TRP A 124 -5.04 -19.46 33.62
C TRP A 124 -5.01 -18.33 34.65
N ALA A 125 -6.00 -18.26 35.56
CA ALA A 125 -5.96 -17.36 36.70
C ALA A 125 -4.80 -17.70 37.68
N ASP A 126 -4.60 -18.97 38.06
CA ASP A 126 -3.46 -19.41 38.88
C ASP A 126 -2.10 -19.17 38.17
N VAL A 127 -2.00 -19.36 36.84
CA VAL A 127 -0.79 -19.08 36.05
C VAL A 127 -0.45 -17.60 36.05
N LEU A 128 -1.43 -16.73 35.78
CA LEU A 128 -1.25 -15.28 35.82
C LEU A 128 -0.94 -14.79 37.24
N TYR A 129 -1.59 -15.36 38.27
CA TYR A 129 -1.28 -15.09 39.67
C TYR A 129 0.17 -15.48 40.04
N ALA A 130 0.65 -16.65 39.61
CA ALA A 130 2.04 -17.06 39.82
C ALA A 130 3.03 -16.10 39.14
N LEU A 131 2.80 -15.78 37.86
CA LEU A 131 3.61 -14.83 37.08
C LEU A 131 3.66 -13.44 37.72
N PHE A 132 2.53 -12.90 38.15
CA PHE A 132 2.44 -11.52 38.66
C PHE A 132 2.77 -11.36 40.15
N THR A 133 2.73 -12.43 40.97
CA THR A 133 2.95 -12.32 42.42
C THR A 133 4.17 -13.07 42.97
N ARG A 134 4.72 -14.06 42.25
CA ARG A 134 5.83 -14.91 42.75
C ARG A 134 7.04 -15.02 41.82
N GLY A 135 6.94 -14.62 40.55
CA GLY A 135 8.08 -14.47 39.64
C GLY A 135 7.95 -15.25 38.33
N SER A 136 9.06 -15.33 37.58
CA SER A 136 9.09 -15.99 36.26
C SER A 136 8.79 -17.49 36.34
N VAL A 137 7.75 -17.94 35.63
CA VAL A 137 7.50 -19.37 35.40
C VAL A 137 8.60 -19.92 34.49
N LEU A 138 9.34 -20.92 34.97
CA LEU A 138 10.51 -21.48 34.29
C LEU A 138 10.12 -22.47 33.19
N ALA A 139 9.04 -23.22 33.39
CA ALA A 139 8.48 -24.16 32.44
C ALA A 139 6.97 -24.35 32.70
N LEU A 140 6.21 -24.60 31.63
CA LEU A 140 4.76 -24.84 31.67
C LEU A 140 4.44 -26.06 30.78
N ASN A 141 4.57 -27.26 31.34
CA ASN A 141 4.38 -28.51 30.59
C ASN A 141 2.94 -29.03 30.75
N ALA A 142 2.32 -29.42 29.63
CA ALA A 142 1.03 -30.08 29.57
C ALA A 142 1.16 -31.44 28.85
N GLU A 143 0.82 -32.53 29.54
CA GLU A 143 0.86 -33.90 28.97
C GLU A 143 -0.48 -34.63 29.10
N MET A 144 -0.83 -35.40 28.07
CA MET A 144 -1.98 -36.33 28.08
C MET A 144 -1.57 -37.73 28.53
N ALA A 145 -1.94 -38.12 29.75
CA ALA A 145 -1.66 -39.46 30.26
C ALA A 145 -2.59 -40.52 29.64
N THR A 146 -2.05 -41.32 28.71
CA THR A 146 -2.80 -42.27 27.85
C THR A 146 -3.62 -43.32 28.60
N ARG A 147 -3.19 -43.74 29.80
CA ARG A 147 -3.86 -44.77 30.61
C ARG A 147 -4.99 -44.26 31.51
N ALA A 148 -5.05 -42.95 31.81
CA ALA A 148 -5.93 -42.39 32.83
C ALA A 148 -6.88 -41.28 32.32
N ARG A 149 -6.92 -41.03 31.00
CA ARG A 149 -7.76 -40.02 30.31
C ARG A 149 -7.82 -38.64 31.03
N THR A 150 -6.71 -38.22 31.63
CA THR A 150 -6.57 -36.97 32.39
C THR A 150 -5.32 -36.21 31.96
N VAL A 151 -5.46 -34.89 31.79
CA VAL A 151 -4.35 -33.99 31.48
C VAL A 151 -3.65 -33.61 32.80
N ARG A 152 -2.32 -33.66 32.82
CA ARG A 152 -1.51 -33.24 33.96
C ARG A 152 -0.77 -31.95 33.60
N ILE A 153 -0.82 -30.97 34.50
CA ILE A 153 -0.19 -29.65 34.31
C ILE A 153 0.60 -29.31 35.57
N SER A 154 1.80 -28.73 35.41
CA SER A 154 2.71 -28.38 36.50
C SER A 154 3.27 -26.98 36.30
N ILE A 155 3.32 -26.18 37.37
CA ILE A 155 3.87 -24.82 37.34
C ILE A 155 5.15 -24.83 38.18
N VAL A 156 6.29 -24.59 37.52
CA VAL A 156 7.63 -24.65 38.12
C VAL A 156 8.22 -23.24 38.18
N ALA A 157 8.53 -22.78 39.39
CA ALA A 157 9.17 -21.48 39.65
C ALA A 157 10.37 -21.65 40.62
N PRO A 158 11.32 -20.70 40.69
CA PRO A 158 12.66 -20.95 41.26
C PRO A 158 12.72 -21.39 42.72
N LYS A 159 11.73 -21.03 43.56
CA LYS A 159 11.70 -21.39 44.99
C LYS A 159 10.37 -22.00 45.47
N GLN A 160 9.37 -22.15 44.58
CA GLN A 160 8.09 -22.78 44.92
C GLN A 160 7.51 -23.51 43.70
N TRP A 161 7.08 -24.75 43.88
CA TRP A 161 6.48 -25.58 42.83
C TRP A 161 5.01 -25.87 43.16
N ILE A 162 4.12 -25.72 42.17
CA ILE A 162 2.68 -25.89 42.34
C ILE A 162 2.16 -26.99 41.40
N ARG A 163 1.46 -27.97 41.98
CA ARG A 163 0.87 -29.11 41.27
C ARG A 163 -0.63 -29.13 41.47
N LEU A 164 -1.37 -29.04 40.37
CA LEU A 164 -2.83 -29.03 40.37
C LEU A 164 -3.35 -30.46 40.22
N VAL A 165 -4.26 -30.88 41.10
CA VAL A 165 -4.73 -32.28 41.22
C VAL A 165 -6.26 -32.31 41.17
N PRO A 166 -6.88 -32.66 40.02
CA PRO A 166 -8.32 -32.52 39.80
C PRO A 166 -9.16 -33.75 40.25
N THR A 167 -8.81 -34.37 41.38
CA THR A 167 -9.51 -35.54 41.97
C THR A 167 -10.88 -35.14 42.57
N ARG A 168 -11.88 -36.04 42.54
CA ARG A 168 -13.25 -35.78 43.03
C ARG A 168 -13.56 -36.52 44.34
N ARG A 169 -14.50 -35.99 45.14
CA ARG A 169 -14.94 -36.56 46.43
C ARG A 169 -15.36 -38.03 46.36
N ASP A 170 -16.16 -38.41 45.36
CA ASP A 170 -16.70 -39.78 45.26
C ASP A 170 -15.62 -40.84 44.99
N ALA A 171 -14.55 -40.48 44.29
CA ALA A 171 -13.41 -41.36 44.08
C ALA A 171 -12.63 -41.57 45.41
N LEU A 172 -12.43 -40.50 46.18
CA LEU A 172 -11.73 -40.58 47.46
C LEU A 172 -12.54 -41.35 48.53
N ARG A 173 -13.88 -41.23 48.54
CA ARG A 173 -14.75 -42.05 49.41
C ARG A 173 -14.64 -43.54 49.07
N ALA A 174 -14.40 -43.91 47.80
CA ALA A 174 -14.16 -45.30 47.42
C ALA A 174 -12.83 -45.84 47.96
N GLU A 175 -11.73 -45.10 47.78
CA GLU A 175 -10.38 -45.50 48.26
C GLU A 175 -10.37 -45.84 49.77
N PHE A 176 -11.03 -45.05 50.62
CA PHE A 176 -11.05 -45.31 52.06
C PHE A 176 -12.04 -46.41 52.52
N ARG A 177 -13.07 -46.73 51.73
CA ARG A 177 -13.99 -47.85 52.02
C ARG A 177 -13.32 -49.21 51.85
N GLU A 178 -12.48 -49.34 50.83
CA GLU A 178 -11.76 -50.58 50.52
C GLU A 178 -10.75 -50.92 51.63
N ALA A 179 -10.12 -49.90 52.24
CA ALA A 179 -9.23 -50.05 53.37
C ALA A 179 -9.93 -50.38 54.70
N ASP A 180 -11.17 -49.89 54.93
CA ASP A 180 -11.97 -50.22 56.12
C ASP A 180 -12.30 -51.72 56.23
N ALA A 181 -12.53 -52.38 55.09
CA ALA A 181 -13.04 -53.75 55.02
C ALA A 181 -11.99 -54.84 55.37
N LEU A 182 -10.81 -54.44 55.85
CA LEU A 182 -9.65 -55.30 56.10
C LEU A 182 -9.25 -55.37 57.60
N LEU A 183 -10.05 -54.76 58.49
CA LEU A 183 -9.80 -54.67 59.93
C LEU A 183 -10.81 -55.50 60.72
N ASP A 184 -10.38 -56.04 61.86
CA ASP A 184 -11.21 -56.88 62.75
C ASP A 184 -11.86 -56.04 63.88
N LEU A 185 -12.97 -56.50 64.45
CA LEU A 185 -13.89 -55.61 65.20
C LEU A 185 -13.39 -55.16 66.58
N ASP A 186 -12.63 -55.99 67.30
CA ASP A 186 -12.17 -55.69 68.66
C ASP A 186 -10.83 -54.90 68.70
N ASP A 187 -10.04 -54.91 67.62
CA ASP A 187 -8.82 -54.13 67.51
C ASP A 187 -9.13 -52.67 67.12
N LEU A 188 -9.02 -51.76 68.08
CA LEU A 188 -9.40 -50.36 67.89
C LEU A 188 -8.39 -49.60 66.99
N PRO A 189 -8.85 -48.87 65.94
CA PRO A 189 -7.98 -48.22 64.95
C PRO A 189 -7.37 -46.89 65.47
N LEU A 190 -6.63 -46.96 66.57
CA LEU A 190 -6.03 -45.80 67.24
C LEU A 190 -4.73 -45.30 66.58
N ASP A 191 -4.14 -46.05 65.65
CA ASP A 191 -3.00 -45.61 64.83
C ASP A 191 -3.05 -46.20 63.40
N ASP A 192 -4.18 -45.94 62.73
CA ASP A 192 -4.64 -46.54 61.47
C ASP A 192 -3.91 -46.02 60.20
N ASN A 193 -2.60 -46.24 60.17
CA ASN A 193 -1.70 -45.64 59.18
C ASN A 193 -1.77 -46.29 57.78
N ALA A 194 -2.05 -47.59 57.71
CA ALA A 194 -1.97 -48.38 56.47
C ALA A 194 -3.00 -47.95 55.41
N ALA A 195 -4.20 -47.52 55.82
CA ALA A 195 -5.25 -47.04 54.93
C ALA A 195 -4.85 -45.73 54.21
N ILE A 196 -4.12 -44.85 54.89
CA ILE A 196 -3.74 -43.53 54.36
C ILE A 196 -2.60 -43.66 53.34
N GLU A 197 -1.67 -44.59 53.55
CA GLU A 197 -0.52 -44.82 52.66
C GLU A 197 -0.87 -45.35 51.26
N GLN A 198 -2.06 -45.93 51.11
CA GLN A 198 -2.53 -46.48 49.83
C GLN A 198 -3.28 -45.45 48.96
N CYS A 199 -3.58 -44.26 49.50
CA CYS A 199 -4.36 -43.22 48.81
C CYS A 199 -3.61 -42.58 47.62
N SER A 200 -4.34 -42.32 46.53
CA SER A 200 -3.79 -41.74 45.30
C SER A 200 -3.21 -40.33 45.47
N ILE A 201 -3.74 -39.54 46.41
CA ILE A 201 -3.24 -38.18 46.71
C ILE A 201 -1.93 -38.24 47.52
N TRP A 202 -1.77 -39.24 48.39
CA TRP A 202 -0.53 -39.46 49.16
C TRP A 202 0.65 -39.77 48.23
N GLN A 203 0.44 -40.63 47.24
CA GLN A 203 1.48 -40.98 46.25
C GLN A 203 1.95 -39.76 45.46
N ILE A 204 1.04 -38.88 45.04
CA ILE A 204 1.38 -37.63 44.34
C ILE A 204 2.20 -36.68 45.24
N ALA A 205 1.95 -36.68 46.54
CA ALA A 205 2.75 -35.92 47.51
C ALA A 205 4.18 -36.48 47.64
N CYS A 206 4.33 -37.80 47.71
CA CYS A 206 5.64 -38.46 47.73
C CYS A 206 6.46 -38.20 46.43
N ASP A 207 5.82 -38.28 45.26
CA ASP A 207 6.46 -37.99 43.97
C ASP A 207 7.05 -36.57 43.90
N ILE A 208 6.28 -35.54 44.31
CA ILE A 208 6.75 -34.15 44.24
C ILE A 208 7.76 -33.82 45.35
N ALA A 209 7.68 -34.45 46.53
CA ALA A 209 8.73 -34.39 47.54
C ALA A 209 10.05 -34.91 46.96
N ALA A 210 10.08 -36.15 46.45
CA ALA A 210 11.29 -36.77 45.93
C ALA A 210 11.94 -35.98 44.77
N ALA A 211 11.15 -35.38 43.88
CA ALA A 211 11.65 -34.54 42.80
C ALA A 211 12.26 -33.20 43.30
N ALA A 212 11.80 -32.70 44.44
CA ALA A 212 12.30 -31.49 45.09
C ALA A 212 13.52 -31.77 45.99
N ASP A 213 13.56 -32.92 46.64
CA ASP A 213 14.70 -33.41 47.44
C ASP A 213 15.93 -33.74 46.57
N ALA A 214 15.74 -33.96 45.27
CA ALA A 214 16.81 -34.07 44.29
C ALA A 214 17.43 -32.72 43.85
N GLN A 215 16.92 -31.58 44.34
CA GLN A 215 17.47 -30.24 44.07
C GLN A 215 18.47 -29.81 45.15
N ALA A 216 19.45 -28.97 44.78
CA ALA A 216 20.47 -28.49 45.70
C ALA A 216 19.95 -27.56 46.82
N GLU A 217 18.78 -26.94 46.62
CA GLU A 217 18.03 -26.18 47.63
C GLU A 217 16.54 -26.54 47.45
N ARG A 218 15.88 -27.11 48.48
CA ARG A 218 14.53 -27.68 48.33
C ARG A 218 13.48 -26.57 48.14
N PRO A 219 12.74 -26.52 47.01
CA PRO A 219 11.67 -25.55 46.81
C PRO A 219 10.49 -25.82 47.75
N ALA A 220 9.74 -24.77 48.11
CA ALA A 220 8.46 -24.92 48.80
C ALA A 220 7.44 -25.62 47.88
N LEU A 221 6.66 -26.55 48.42
CA LEU A 221 5.76 -27.39 47.63
C LEU A 221 4.30 -27.08 47.93
N THR A 222 3.44 -27.08 46.90
CA THR A 222 2.00 -26.86 47.08
C THR A 222 1.18 -27.73 46.13
N ILE A 223 0.27 -28.52 46.70
CA ILE A 223 -0.73 -29.30 45.97
C ILE A 223 -2.08 -28.58 46.07
N ALA A 224 -2.72 -28.33 44.93
CA ALA A 224 -4.06 -27.74 44.87
C ALA A 224 -5.11 -28.78 44.46
N LEU A 225 -5.99 -29.13 45.40
CA LEU A 225 -7.09 -30.06 45.26
C LEU A 225 -8.34 -29.30 44.79
N LEU A 226 -8.36 -28.91 43.52
CA LEU A 226 -9.31 -27.95 42.92
C LEU A 226 -10.80 -28.39 42.92
N ARG A 227 -11.13 -29.57 43.48
CA ARG A 227 -12.44 -30.25 43.40
C ARG A 227 -12.79 -31.05 44.67
N LEU A 228 -12.16 -30.70 45.79
CA LEU A 228 -12.43 -31.15 47.15
C LEU A 228 -12.48 -29.89 48.04
N ASP A 229 -13.22 -29.91 49.15
CA ASP A 229 -13.49 -28.72 49.96
C ASP A 229 -12.98 -28.87 51.41
N GLU A 230 -12.43 -27.80 51.98
CA GLU A 230 -11.68 -27.85 53.26
C GLU A 230 -12.56 -28.06 54.51
N GLN A 231 -13.84 -27.68 54.45
CA GLN A 231 -14.80 -27.91 55.55
C GLN A 231 -15.02 -29.40 55.85
N GLU A 232 -14.68 -30.30 54.91
CA GLU A 232 -14.71 -31.74 55.14
C GLU A 232 -13.53 -32.25 55.99
N ALA A 233 -12.48 -31.46 56.22
CA ALA A 233 -11.27 -31.92 56.94
C ALA A 233 -11.24 -31.56 58.44
N ASP A 234 -11.78 -30.40 58.83
CA ASP A 234 -11.54 -29.80 60.16
C ASP A 234 -12.68 -29.99 61.17
N MET A 235 -13.83 -30.53 60.77
CA MET A 235 -15.09 -30.48 61.53
C MET A 235 -15.38 -31.66 62.48
N ALA A 236 -14.49 -32.67 62.57
CA ALA A 236 -14.77 -33.93 63.29
C ALA A 236 -13.88 -34.11 64.56
N PRO A 237 -14.45 -34.14 65.78
CA PRO A 237 -13.69 -34.50 66.98
C PRO A 237 -13.30 -35.98 66.94
N ALA A 238 -12.13 -36.33 67.46
CA ALA A 238 -11.61 -37.70 67.43
C ALA A 238 -12.51 -38.67 68.24
N PRO A 239 -13.06 -39.75 67.63
CA PRO A 239 -13.88 -40.72 68.35
C PRO A 239 -13.05 -41.51 69.37
N THR A 240 -13.38 -41.41 70.65
CA THR A 240 -12.67 -42.11 71.72
C THR A 240 -13.17 -43.55 71.86
N GLY A 241 -12.40 -44.51 71.35
CA GLY A 241 -12.66 -45.95 71.47
C GLY A 241 -13.75 -46.46 70.54
N ALA A 242 -14.55 -47.44 71.00
CA ALA A 242 -15.55 -48.16 70.21
C ALA A 242 -16.63 -47.28 69.52
N ALA A 243 -16.72 -46.00 69.88
CA ALA A 243 -17.54 -45.01 69.18
C ALA A 243 -17.18 -44.84 67.69
N TYR A 244 -15.95 -45.17 67.25
CA TYR A 244 -15.54 -45.03 65.84
C TYR A 244 -16.41 -45.86 64.88
N TRP A 245 -16.59 -47.16 65.13
CA TRP A 245 -17.35 -48.04 64.25
C TRP A 245 -18.86 -47.74 64.19
N HIS A 246 -19.38 -47.03 65.19
CA HIS A 246 -20.75 -46.54 65.24
C HIS A 246 -20.94 -45.13 64.67
N ALA A 247 -19.86 -44.48 64.20
CA ALA A 247 -19.93 -43.13 63.63
C ALA A 247 -20.38 -43.13 62.15
N PRO A 248 -21.15 -42.12 61.70
CA PRO A 248 -21.56 -41.97 60.31
C PRO A 248 -20.37 -41.95 59.35
N GLU A 249 -20.50 -42.61 58.21
CA GLU A 249 -19.40 -42.79 57.25
C GLU A 249 -18.79 -41.48 56.75
N ASP A 250 -19.60 -40.43 56.52
CA ASP A 250 -19.08 -39.13 56.11
C ASP A 250 -18.27 -38.43 57.21
N ALA A 251 -18.51 -38.74 58.49
CA ALA A 251 -17.64 -38.28 59.59
C ALA A 251 -16.31 -39.07 59.61
N ARG A 252 -16.32 -40.35 59.20
CA ARG A 252 -15.11 -41.19 59.09
C ARG A 252 -14.26 -40.81 57.87
N LEU A 253 -14.90 -40.50 56.72
CA LEU A 253 -14.27 -39.88 55.55
C LEU A 253 -13.64 -38.53 55.91
N ALA A 254 -14.39 -37.65 56.58
CA ALA A 254 -13.90 -36.34 57.02
C ALA A 254 -12.65 -36.46 57.90
N TRP A 255 -12.72 -37.31 58.93
CA TRP A 255 -11.62 -37.57 59.85
C TRP A 255 -10.38 -38.17 59.16
N ARG A 256 -10.54 -39.14 58.24
CA ARG A 256 -9.42 -39.69 57.46
C ARG A 256 -8.86 -38.70 56.44
N LEU A 257 -9.67 -37.84 55.81
CA LEU A 257 -9.19 -36.74 54.97
C LEU A 257 -8.35 -35.75 55.80
N GLY A 258 -8.82 -35.36 56.98
CA GLY A 258 -8.05 -34.56 57.93
C GLY A 258 -6.76 -35.25 58.41
N ALA A 259 -6.72 -36.58 58.51
CA ALA A 259 -5.50 -37.34 58.80
C ALA A 259 -4.51 -37.37 57.62
N LEU A 260 -4.99 -37.63 56.39
CA LEU A 260 -4.21 -37.58 55.15
C LEU A 260 -3.59 -36.19 54.94
N VAL A 261 -4.37 -35.11 55.08
CA VAL A 261 -3.88 -33.73 54.93
C VAL A 261 -2.82 -33.40 55.97
N ARG A 262 -2.99 -33.82 57.24
CA ARG A 262 -1.95 -33.67 58.28
C ARG A 262 -0.66 -34.43 57.90
N ARG A 263 -0.76 -35.65 57.37
CA ARG A 263 0.40 -36.43 56.87
C ARG A 263 1.08 -35.75 55.67
N ILE A 264 0.35 -35.21 54.69
CA ILE A 264 0.95 -34.48 53.54
C ILE A 264 1.66 -33.20 54.02
N ARG A 265 1.03 -32.45 54.94
CA ARG A 265 1.64 -31.27 55.56
C ARG A 265 2.91 -31.64 56.37
N ALA A 266 3.01 -32.86 56.91
CA ALA A 266 4.23 -33.37 57.56
C ALA A 266 5.42 -33.59 56.58
N LEU A 267 5.18 -33.91 55.29
CA LEU A 267 6.22 -33.92 54.24
C LEU A 267 6.70 -32.50 53.84
N HIS A 268 6.21 -31.47 54.52
CA HIS A 268 6.41 -30.03 54.25
C HIS A 268 5.80 -29.59 52.90
N ILE A 269 4.73 -30.26 52.46
CA ILE A 269 3.93 -29.89 51.30
C ILE A 269 2.68 -29.17 51.78
N ASN A 270 2.44 -27.94 51.30
CA ASN A 270 1.19 -27.26 51.58
C ASN A 270 0.05 -27.84 50.72
N VAL A 271 -1.16 -27.94 51.29
CA VAL A 271 -2.35 -28.47 50.62
C VAL A 271 -3.43 -27.39 50.64
N ARG A 272 -3.83 -26.95 49.43
CA ARG A 272 -4.88 -25.94 49.18
C ARG A 272 -6.09 -26.64 48.57
N PHE A 273 -7.29 -26.35 49.06
CA PHE A 273 -8.55 -26.85 48.49
C PHE A 273 -9.18 -25.80 47.57
N GLY A 274 -9.87 -26.24 46.52
CA GLY A 274 -10.49 -25.36 45.53
C GLY A 274 -9.49 -24.51 44.70
N PRO A 275 -10.02 -23.65 43.79
CA PRO A 275 -9.24 -22.60 43.13
C PRO A 275 -8.83 -21.48 44.11
N CYS A 276 -7.95 -20.58 43.70
CA CYS A 276 -7.44 -19.50 44.55
C CYS A 276 -8.50 -18.42 44.83
N ASN A 277 -9.38 -18.66 45.81
CA ASN A 277 -10.54 -17.82 46.12
C ASN A 277 -10.23 -16.51 46.90
N ASP A 278 -8.97 -16.08 46.95
CA ASP A 278 -8.53 -14.79 47.56
C ASP A 278 -9.04 -13.54 46.81
N VAL A 279 -9.86 -13.71 45.76
CA VAL A 279 -10.59 -12.64 45.07
C VAL A 279 -12.10 -12.86 45.22
N THR A 280 -12.67 -12.33 46.30
CA THR A 280 -14.11 -12.42 46.59
C THR A 280 -14.90 -11.27 45.97
N GLY A 281 -15.46 -11.52 44.79
CA GLY A 281 -16.33 -10.60 44.07
C GLY A 281 -16.42 -10.98 42.59
N THR A 282 -17.61 -10.98 42.00
CA THR A 282 -17.82 -11.40 40.59
C THR A 282 -17.02 -10.52 39.63
N PRO A 283 -15.98 -11.05 38.96
CA PRO A 283 -15.02 -10.21 38.26
C PRO A 283 -15.40 -9.99 36.79
N THR A 284 -15.28 -8.73 36.34
CA THR A 284 -15.02 -8.43 34.93
C THR A 284 -13.53 -8.58 34.63
N VAL A 285 -13.17 -9.05 33.43
CA VAL A 285 -11.79 -9.32 32.96
C VAL A 285 -10.85 -8.10 33.03
N ALA A 286 -11.37 -6.91 33.33
CA ALA A 286 -10.57 -5.69 33.52
C ALA A 286 -9.87 -5.63 34.88
N ASP A 287 -10.39 -6.31 35.91
CA ASP A 287 -10.15 -5.95 37.32
C ASP A 287 -9.37 -7.00 38.13
N THR A 288 -9.25 -8.24 37.63
CA THR A 288 -8.78 -9.41 38.40
C THR A 288 -7.27 -9.64 38.44
N TYR A 289 -6.47 -8.96 37.60
CA TYR A 289 -5.02 -9.17 37.51
C TYR A 289 -4.24 -7.95 37.99
N PRO A 290 -3.16 -8.13 38.79
CA PRO A 290 -2.36 -7.02 39.28
C PRO A 290 -1.96 -6.05 38.17
N ALA A 291 -2.26 -4.77 38.37
CA ALA A 291 -1.93 -3.74 37.39
C ALA A 291 -0.42 -3.75 37.12
N LEU A 292 -0.04 -3.88 35.84
CA LEU A 292 1.36 -3.93 35.37
C LEU A 292 2.23 -2.95 36.18
N PRO A 293 3.26 -3.42 36.91
CA PRO A 293 3.90 -2.65 37.96
C PRO A 293 4.59 -1.40 37.39
N ARG A 294 3.89 -0.28 37.52
CA ARG A 294 4.45 1.06 37.37
C ARG A 294 5.23 1.34 38.67
N PRO A 295 6.52 1.70 38.65
CA PRO A 295 7.21 2.21 39.83
C PRO A 295 6.37 3.20 40.65
N PRO A 296 6.53 3.18 41.99
CA PRO A 296 5.56 3.73 42.92
C PRO A 296 5.32 5.23 42.72
N HIS A 297 4.09 5.65 43.06
CA HIS A 297 3.77 7.07 43.15
C HIS A 297 4.66 7.73 44.22
N LEU A 298 5.31 8.84 43.84
CA LEU A 298 6.14 9.63 44.76
C LEU A 298 5.30 10.07 45.99
N PRO A 299 5.87 10.05 47.21
CA PRO A 299 5.22 10.61 48.38
C PRO A 299 4.96 12.10 48.18
N LEU A 300 3.98 12.64 48.91
CA LEU A 300 3.45 13.99 48.69
C LEU A 300 4.34 15.07 49.36
N LEU A 301 5.58 15.17 48.89
CA LEU A 301 6.65 16.04 49.43
C LEU A 301 6.17 17.47 49.70
N HIS A 302 6.34 17.97 50.92
CA HIS A 302 5.98 19.35 51.28
C HIS A 302 7.05 20.36 50.84
N ALA A 303 6.65 21.62 50.67
CA ALA A 303 7.57 22.71 50.35
C ALA A 303 7.79 23.58 51.59
N THR A 304 9.05 23.89 51.90
CA THR A 304 9.44 24.55 53.16
C THR A 304 8.71 25.88 53.39
N PRO A 305 8.36 26.26 54.64
CA PRO A 305 7.65 27.51 54.94
C PRO A 305 8.40 28.80 54.58
N THR A 306 9.71 28.71 54.36
CA THR A 306 10.47 29.71 53.60
C THR A 306 10.77 29.13 52.22
N LEU A 307 10.47 29.85 51.13
CA LEU A 307 10.73 29.39 49.76
C LEU A 307 11.77 30.25 49.06
N ASN A 308 12.74 29.61 48.41
CA ASN A 308 13.74 30.25 47.56
C ASN A 308 13.26 30.30 46.10
N LEU A 309 13.13 31.50 45.53
CA LEU A 309 12.55 31.70 44.20
C LEU A 309 13.62 31.98 43.14
N ASP A 310 13.71 31.11 42.14
CA ASP A 310 14.45 31.38 40.90
C ASP A 310 13.77 32.48 40.06
N THR A 311 14.54 33.12 39.17
CA THR A 311 14.08 34.15 38.22
C THR A 311 12.76 33.79 37.53
N SER A 312 12.61 32.52 37.12
CA SER A 312 11.42 32.04 36.42
C SER A 312 10.18 31.98 37.31
N ALA A 313 10.33 31.60 38.58
CA ALA A 313 9.25 31.56 39.56
C ALA A 313 8.81 32.96 40.00
N LEU A 314 9.77 33.88 40.15
CA LEU A 314 9.52 35.30 40.42
C LEU A 314 8.62 35.95 39.35
N ILE A 315 8.93 35.71 38.07
CA ILE A 315 8.14 36.23 36.94
C ILE A 315 6.75 35.58 36.92
N ALA A 316 6.66 34.27 37.15
CA ALA A 316 5.38 33.55 37.18
C ALA A 316 4.45 34.06 38.29
N LEU A 317 4.99 34.46 39.46
CA LEU A 317 4.22 35.05 40.56
C LEU A 317 3.66 36.43 40.19
N VAL A 318 4.48 37.31 39.60
CA VAL A 318 4.08 38.65 39.15
C VAL A 318 3.00 38.58 38.05
N SER A 319 3.13 37.61 37.13
CA SER A 319 2.15 37.34 36.06
C SER A 319 0.83 36.78 36.61
N ASP A 320 0.88 35.72 37.43
CA ASP A 320 -0.32 35.07 38.01
C ASP A 320 -1.21 36.07 38.77
N ILE A 321 -0.62 37.09 39.41
CA ILE A 321 -1.36 38.09 40.20
C ILE A 321 -1.88 39.25 39.34
N SER A 322 -1.30 39.49 38.17
CA SER A 322 -1.68 40.59 37.26
C SER A 322 -2.81 40.23 36.30
N HIS A 323 -3.05 38.95 36.04
CA HIS A 323 -4.20 38.49 35.27
C HIS A 323 -5.49 38.51 36.11
N THR A 324 -6.29 39.57 35.95
CA THR A 324 -7.65 39.72 36.52
C THR A 324 -8.64 38.74 35.90
N GLN A 325 -9.70 38.35 36.62
CA GLN A 325 -10.82 37.59 36.04
C GLN A 325 -11.42 38.35 34.84
N PRO A 326 -11.47 37.76 33.63
CA PRO A 326 -12.13 38.37 32.49
C PRO A 326 -13.65 38.38 32.68
N GLY A 327 -14.32 39.43 32.22
CA GLY A 327 -15.77 39.40 32.10
C GLY A 327 -16.24 38.33 31.10
N PRO A 328 -17.51 37.85 31.19
CA PRO A 328 -17.99 36.70 30.43
C PRO A 328 -17.82 36.85 28.90
N ALA A 329 -17.93 38.08 28.39
CA ALA A 329 -17.71 38.39 26.97
C ALA A 329 -16.26 38.23 26.48
N MET A 330 -15.29 37.97 27.35
CA MET A 330 -13.90 37.61 27.00
C MET A 330 -13.60 36.14 27.31
N GLU A 331 -14.19 35.57 28.36
CA GLU A 331 -14.12 34.12 28.63
C GLU A 331 -14.74 33.30 27.49
N GLN A 332 -15.91 33.70 26.98
CA GLN A 332 -16.54 33.07 25.82
C GLN A 332 -15.66 33.14 24.55
N ARG A 333 -14.88 34.23 24.39
CA ARG A 333 -13.93 34.40 23.26
C ARG A 333 -12.60 33.67 23.45
N LEU A 334 -12.18 33.40 24.69
CA LEU A 334 -10.98 32.61 24.99
C LEU A 334 -11.25 31.12 24.84
N THR A 335 -12.42 30.66 25.27
CA THR A 335 -12.87 29.27 25.14
C THR A 335 -13.22 28.86 23.71
N SER A 336 -13.65 29.81 22.86
CA SER A 336 -13.91 29.55 21.44
C SER A 336 -12.65 29.63 20.54
N HIS A 337 -11.52 30.12 21.07
CA HIS A 337 -10.36 30.48 20.27
C HIS A 337 -9.54 29.27 19.75
N THR A 338 -9.30 29.17 18.44
CA THR A 338 -8.54 28.03 17.86
C THR A 338 -7.08 27.92 18.28
N ASN A 339 -6.44 28.98 18.79
CA ASN A 339 -5.13 28.80 19.43
C ASN A 339 -5.33 28.14 20.79
N ARG A 340 -5.49 26.81 20.73
CA ARG A 340 -5.75 25.91 21.83
C ARG A 340 -4.79 26.10 23.00
N ALA A 341 -3.55 26.52 22.76
CA ALA A 341 -2.59 26.81 23.82
C ALA A 341 -3.00 28.02 24.71
N LEU A 342 -3.70 29.02 24.17
CA LEU A 342 -4.22 30.15 24.96
C LEU A 342 -5.50 29.78 25.71
N ALA A 343 -6.37 28.97 25.09
CA ALA A 343 -7.55 28.41 25.78
C ALA A 343 -7.13 27.46 26.92
N GLU A 344 -6.14 26.60 26.69
CA GLU A 344 -5.56 25.69 27.70
C GLU A 344 -4.73 26.44 28.75
N GLN A 345 -4.00 27.51 28.40
CA GLN A 345 -3.33 28.36 29.39
C GLN A 345 -4.35 29.06 30.29
N TYR A 346 -5.38 29.70 29.72
CA TYR A 346 -6.44 30.35 30.48
C TYR A 346 -7.21 29.37 31.38
N ALA A 347 -7.61 28.22 30.84
CA ALA A 347 -8.26 27.16 31.61
C ALA A 347 -7.35 26.61 32.72
N TYR A 348 -6.04 26.46 32.48
CA TYR A 348 -5.09 25.99 33.49
C TYR A 348 -4.80 27.04 34.57
N GLU A 349 -4.78 28.32 34.23
CA GLU A 349 -4.63 29.42 35.19
C GLU A 349 -5.88 29.60 36.06
N GLN A 350 -7.08 29.29 35.54
CA GLN A 350 -8.32 29.18 36.33
C GLN A 350 -8.38 27.90 37.18
N GLN A 351 -7.97 26.74 36.64
CA GLN A 351 -8.04 25.44 37.34
C GLN A 351 -6.95 25.24 38.40
N SER A 352 -5.76 25.81 38.21
CA SER A 352 -4.61 25.67 39.10
C SER A 352 -3.80 26.98 39.16
N PRO A 353 -4.34 28.06 39.76
CA PRO A 353 -3.62 29.33 39.91
C PRO A 353 -2.47 29.22 40.91
N LEU A 354 -1.31 29.79 40.57
CA LEU A 354 -0.05 29.57 41.30
C LEU A 354 -0.14 30.00 42.77
N CYS A 355 -0.77 31.14 43.06
CA CYS A 355 -0.92 31.62 44.43
C CYS A 355 -1.73 30.65 45.33
N ALA A 356 -2.75 29.98 44.79
CA ALA A 356 -3.51 28.97 45.52
C ALA A 356 -2.72 27.66 45.67
N SER A 357 -1.98 27.25 44.63
CA SER A 357 -1.09 26.07 44.71
C SER A 357 0.00 26.24 45.77
N LEU A 358 0.55 27.46 45.92
CA LEU A 358 1.52 27.81 46.97
C LEU A 358 0.88 27.79 48.36
N ALA A 359 -0.25 28.49 48.53
CA ALA A 359 -0.98 28.53 49.80
C ALA A 359 -1.37 27.13 50.32
N ALA A 360 -1.83 26.25 49.42
CA ALA A 360 -2.20 24.87 49.74
C ALA A 360 -0.99 23.96 50.00
N ALA A 361 0.15 24.18 49.34
CA ALA A 361 1.34 23.32 49.50
C ALA A 361 2.12 23.60 50.80
N CYS A 362 2.15 24.86 51.25
CA CYS A 362 2.87 25.30 52.45
C CYS A 362 1.99 25.36 53.71
N ALA A 363 0.66 25.40 53.56
CA ALA A 363 -0.38 25.31 54.60
C ALA A 363 -0.31 26.32 55.78
N THR A 364 0.72 27.16 55.82
CA THR A 364 1.06 28.10 56.88
C THR A 364 1.54 29.42 56.27
N VAL A 365 1.86 30.41 57.11
CA VAL A 365 2.37 31.72 56.66
C VAL A 365 3.74 31.52 56.00
N THR A 366 3.83 31.87 54.71
CA THR A 366 4.99 31.56 53.86
C THR A 366 5.83 32.80 53.59
N TYR A 367 7.15 32.68 53.76
CA TYR A 367 8.12 33.74 53.49
C TYR A 367 8.89 33.46 52.20
N PHE A 368 9.22 34.51 51.43
CA PHE A 368 9.97 34.38 50.19
C PHE A 368 11.39 34.94 50.32
N VAL A 369 12.35 34.21 49.75
CA VAL A 369 13.76 34.60 49.57
C VAL A 369 14.14 34.41 48.10
N ALA A 370 15.10 35.17 47.59
CA ALA A 370 15.66 34.96 46.25
C ALA A 370 17.09 35.49 46.15
N SER A 371 17.90 34.88 45.27
CA SER A 371 19.28 35.36 45.05
C SER A 371 19.30 36.77 44.43
N PRO A 372 20.29 37.62 44.76
CA PRO A 372 20.40 38.97 44.18
C PRO A 372 20.47 38.96 42.65
N ALA A 373 21.12 37.95 42.05
CA ALA A 373 21.13 37.75 40.61
C ALA A 373 19.73 37.46 40.05
N SER A 374 18.93 36.62 40.71
CA SER A 374 17.56 36.32 40.26
C SER A 374 16.60 37.50 40.39
N LEU A 375 16.70 38.29 41.47
CA LEU A 375 15.92 39.52 41.62
C LEU A 375 16.31 40.57 40.56
N THR A 376 17.61 40.77 40.34
CA THR A 376 18.13 41.65 39.27
C THR A 376 17.64 41.17 37.89
N LYS A 377 17.65 39.86 37.64
CA LYS A 377 17.24 39.28 36.36
C LYS A 377 15.72 39.37 36.13
N MET A 378 14.91 39.17 37.16
CA MET A 378 13.47 39.43 37.14
C MET A 378 13.20 40.88 36.74
N GLN A 379 13.80 41.86 37.45
CA GLN A 379 13.58 43.28 37.15
C GLN A 379 14.01 43.66 35.73
N GLN A 380 15.12 43.11 35.21
CA GLN A 380 15.53 43.30 33.81
C GLN A 380 14.52 42.76 32.78
N ILE A 381 13.81 41.67 33.11
CA ILE A 381 12.84 41.04 32.21
C ILE A 381 11.50 41.77 32.28
N VAL A 382 10.98 42.03 33.48
CA VAL A 382 9.68 42.69 33.66
C VAL A 382 9.70 44.13 33.14
N ARG A 383 10.80 44.89 33.32
CA ARG A 383 10.96 46.23 32.71
C ARG A 383 11.07 46.24 31.18
N LYS A 384 11.26 45.07 30.54
CA LYS A 384 11.33 44.93 29.06
C LYS A 384 10.07 44.33 28.42
N LEU A 385 9.35 43.48 29.16
CA LEU A 385 8.28 42.64 28.60
C LEU A 385 6.98 42.65 29.41
N GLY A 386 7.00 43.12 30.67
CA GLY A 386 5.82 43.22 31.51
C GLY A 386 5.03 44.50 31.24
N SER A 387 3.72 44.42 31.44
CA SER A 387 2.83 45.58 31.51
C SER A 387 3.20 46.53 32.65
N HIS A 388 2.65 47.75 32.62
CA HIS A 388 2.83 48.75 33.68
C HIS A 388 2.45 48.21 35.08
N ASP A 389 1.44 47.34 35.14
CA ASP A 389 0.97 46.73 36.39
C ASP A 389 1.90 45.61 36.88
N GLU A 390 2.42 44.79 35.97
CA GLU A 390 3.44 43.79 36.30
C GLU A 390 4.76 44.44 36.75
N GLN A 391 5.16 45.55 36.12
CA GLN A 391 6.32 46.33 36.54
C GLN A 391 6.12 46.89 37.96
N ARG A 392 4.98 47.54 38.21
CA ARG A 392 4.60 48.05 39.54
C ARG A 392 4.56 46.95 40.61
N ARG A 393 4.01 45.77 40.30
CA ARG A 393 4.02 44.62 41.23
C ARG A 393 5.44 44.10 41.44
N ALA A 394 6.27 43.94 40.41
CA ALA A 394 7.66 43.49 40.56
C ALA A 394 8.53 44.43 41.41
N GLU A 395 8.28 45.74 41.39
CA GLU A 395 8.97 46.70 42.27
C GLU A 395 8.40 46.68 43.70
N ALA A 396 7.07 46.59 43.86
CA ALA A 396 6.44 46.42 45.19
C ALA A 396 6.88 45.12 45.91
N LEU A 397 7.12 44.04 45.15
CA LEU A 397 7.62 42.75 45.61
C LEU A 397 9.03 42.85 46.25
N CYS A 398 9.90 43.69 45.67
CA CYS A 398 11.25 43.93 46.18
C CYS A 398 11.31 44.98 47.30
N HIS A 399 10.40 45.96 47.31
CA HIS A 399 10.47 47.11 48.23
C HIS A 399 9.42 47.10 49.37
N GLY A 400 8.61 46.03 49.45
CA GLY A 400 7.79 45.72 50.63
C GLY A 400 6.44 46.41 50.68
N HIS A 401 5.98 46.96 49.56
CA HIS A 401 4.71 47.66 49.48
C HIS A 401 3.56 46.68 49.21
N ALA A 402 3.34 45.74 50.14
CA ALA A 402 2.42 44.61 49.96
C ALA A 402 1.01 45.00 49.48
N ARG A 403 0.46 46.14 49.95
CA ARG A 403 -0.81 46.67 49.43
C ARG A 403 -0.76 47.04 47.94
N GLN A 404 0.34 47.61 47.45
CA GLN A 404 0.51 47.91 46.01
C GLN A 404 0.75 46.65 45.17
N PHE A 405 1.32 45.59 45.79
CA PHE A 405 1.50 44.29 45.16
C PHE A 405 0.17 43.54 44.95
N TRP A 406 -0.72 43.58 45.94
CA TRP A 406 -2.03 42.92 45.87
C TRP A 406 -3.11 43.77 45.16
N ALA A 407 -3.04 45.10 45.23
CA ALA A 407 -4.03 46.05 44.71
C ALA A 407 -4.63 45.66 43.34
N GLY A 408 -5.95 45.47 43.30
CA GLY A 408 -6.70 45.17 42.07
C GLY A 408 -6.39 43.80 41.44
N SER A 409 -5.73 42.89 42.16
CA SER A 409 -5.61 41.49 41.74
C SER A 409 -6.87 40.70 42.14
N ARG A 410 -7.07 39.51 41.56
CA ARG A 410 -8.15 38.59 41.99
C ARG A 410 -7.97 38.01 43.40
N TRP A 411 -6.87 38.35 44.10
CA TRP A 411 -6.54 37.90 45.44
C TRP A 411 -6.51 39.02 46.49
N ASP A 412 -6.77 40.28 46.10
CA ASP A 412 -6.64 41.49 46.95
C ASP A 412 -7.55 41.47 48.20
N ALA A 413 -8.66 40.73 48.14
CA ALA A 413 -9.60 40.50 49.25
C ALA A 413 -9.61 39.02 49.74
N SER A 414 -8.63 38.21 49.33
CA SER A 414 -8.55 36.77 49.67
C SER A 414 -7.60 36.52 50.84
N PRO A 415 -7.86 35.54 51.73
CA PRO A 415 -6.93 35.13 52.80
C PRO A 415 -5.51 34.79 52.32
N ILE A 416 -5.36 34.39 51.06
CA ILE A 416 -4.06 34.11 50.42
C ILE A 416 -3.13 35.34 50.47
N SER A 417 -3.68 36.55 50.30
CA SER A 417 -2.90 37.81 50.36
C SER A 417 -2.27 38.08 51.72
N THR A 418 -2.85 37.52 52.79
CA THR A 418 -2.34 37.58 54.17
C THR A 418 -1.49 36.37 54.57
N GLN A 419 -1.51 35.29 53.80
CA GLN A 419 -0.68 34.09 54.05
C GLN A 419 0.71 34.20 53.42
N LEU A 420 0.85 34.92 52.32
CA LEU A 420 2.11 35.09 51.58
C LEU A 420 2.77 36.43 51.95
N VAL A 421 3.88 36.38 52.70
CA VAL A 421 4.51 37.56 53.31
C VAL A 421 5.52 38.22 52.37
N LEU A 422 5.48 39.55 52.31
CA LEU A 422 6.32 40.39 51.46
C LEU A 422 6.88 41.60 52.25
N PRO A 423 8.07 42.15 51.91
CA PRO A 423 8.89 41.87 50.73
C PRO A 423 9.59 40.51 50.73
N ILE A 424 10.15 40.15 49.57
CA ILE A 424 11.17 39.09 49.49
C ILE A 424 12.37 39.51 50.35
N MET A 425 12.79 38.62 51.27
CA MET A 425 13.96 38.85 52.11
C MET A 425 15.25 38.43 51.39
N HIS A 426 16.35 39.14 51.66
CA HIS A 426 17.66 38.81 51.08
C HIS A 426 18.45 37.75 51.89
N ASN A 427 18.14 37.59 53.17
CA ASN A 427 18.78 36.62 54.07
C ASN A 427 17.75 35.61 54.58
N VAL A 428 18.16 34.34 54.70
CA VAL A 428 17.33 33.26 55.24
C VAL A 428 17.37 33.28 56.77
N GLY A 429 16.21 33.28 57.43
CA GLY A 429 16.10 33.08 58.88
C GLY A 429 16.23 31.59 59.23
N ALA A 430 16.87 31.27 60.37
CA ALA A 430 17.27 29.90 60.71
C ALA A 430 16.12 28.92 61.08
N SER A 431 14.86 29.35 61.05
CA SER A 431 13.69 28.52 61.34
C SER A 431 12.98 28.04 60.07
N ASN A 432 12.52 26.79 60.06
CA ASN A 432 11.69 26.17 59.00
C ASN A 432 12.43 25.87 57.68
N THR A 433 13.56 25.17 57.77
CA THR A 433 14.30 24.59 56.62
C THR A 433 14.06 23.07 56.54
N PHE A 434 14.57 22.38 55.51
CA PHE A 434 14.56 20.91 55.43
C PHE A 434 15.84 20.26 56.02
N ALA A 435 16.71 21.01 56.69
CA ALA A 435 17.99 20.48 57.20
C ALA A 435 17.81 19.31 58.19
N ASP A 436 16.73 19.32 58.97
CA ASP A 436 16.39 18.28 59.94
C ASP A 436 15.83 16.99 59.29
N ASP A 437 15.42 17.05 58.01
CA ASP A 437 14.93 15.90 57.22
C ASP A 437 16.11 15.17 56.57
N ALA A 438 16.80 14.38 57.38
CA ALA A 438 18.02 13.63 57.01
C ALA A 438 18.02 12.97 55.60
N PRO A 439 16.97 12.27 55.12
CA PRO A 439 16.95 11.73 53.76
C PRO A 439 17.02 12.83 52.68
N THR A 440 16.22 13.89 52.81
CA THR A 440 16.20 15.02 51.86
C THR A 440 17.52 15.79 51.90
N TYR A 441 18.06 16.05 53.10
CA TYR A 441 19.36 16.71 53.27
C TYR A 441 20.51 15.90 52.63
N THR A 442 20.50 14.58 52.80
CA THR A 442 21.53 13.69 52.22
C THR A 442 21.48 13.73 50.69
N LEU A 443 20.30 13.58 50.08
CA LEU A 443 20.15 13.65 48.61
C LEU A 443 20.45 15.05 48.06
N ALA A 444 20.06 16.11 48.77
CA ALA A 444 20.41 17.49 48.42
C ALA A 444 21.94 17.71 48.42
N SER A 445 22.68 17.06 49.33
CA SER A 445 24.16 17.12 49.34
C SER A 445 24.79 16.48 48.10
N HIS A 446 24.25 15.35 47.62
CA HIS A 446 24.72 14.72 46.38
C HIS A 446 24.35 15.54 45.14
N MET A 447 23.15 16.15 45.12
CA MET A 447 22.78 17.12 44.07
C MET A 447 23.71 18.34 44.06
N ARG A 448 24.08 18.87 45.24
CA ARG A 448 24.99 20.02 45.38
C ARG A 448 26.34 19.75 44.73
N THR A 449 26.90 18.54 44.90
CA THR A 449 28.15 18.13 44.24
C THR A 449 27.95 17.94 42.72
N ALA A 450 26.92 17.20 42.31
CA ALA A 450 26.64 16.94 40.89
C ALA A 450 26.23 18.20 40.09
N LEU A 451 25.78 19.26 40.77
CA LEU A 451 25.46 20.55 40.16
C LEU A 451 26.69 21.23 39.54
N HIS A 452 27.87 21.04 40.12
CA HIS A 452 29.11 21.59 39.56
C HIS A 452 29.41 21.00 38.17
N ASP A 453 29.36 19.68 38.05
CA ASP A 453 29.63 18.98 36.78
C ASP A 453 28.51 19.18 35.76
N ALA A 454 27.25 19.24 36.21
CA ALA A 454 26.12 19.58 35.35
C ALA A 454 26.20 21.02 34.80
N ALA A 455 26.71 21.97 35.59
CA ALA A 455 26.95 23.35 35.16
C ALA A 455 28.20 23.50 34.27
N ALA A 456 29.25 22.71 34.50
CA ALA A 456 30.47 22.68 33.68
C ALA A 456 30.27 22.01 32.31
N SER A 457 29.18 21.25 32.13
CA SER A 457 28.84 20.62 30.85
C SER A 457 28.54 21.63 29.73
N SER A 458 28.86 21.26 28.48
CA SER A 458 28.77 22.14 27.30
C SER A 458 27.45 22.91 27.20
N ALA A 459 27.55 24.24 27.10
CA ALA A 459 26.45 25.18 27.18
C ALA A 459 25.54 25.16 25.93
N ARG A 460 24.68 24.14 25.86
CA ARG A 460 23.62 24.01 24.86
C ARG A 460 22.35 24.72 25.35
N ALA A 461 21.53 25.24 24.42
CA ALA A 461 20.31 25.95 24.79
C ALA A 461 19.41 25.12 25.72
N LYS A 462 19.02 25.71 26.87
CA LYS A 462 18.21 25.10 27.95
C LYS A 462 18.93 24.03 28.82
N THR A 463 20.27 23.93 28.80
CA THR A 463 21.05 23.20 29.83
C THR A 463 21.45 24.13 30.99
N LEU A 464 21.91 23.58 32.12
CA LEU A 464 22.30 24.40 33.29
C LEU A 464 23.49 25.32 33.01
N GLY A 465 24.48 24.86 32.23
CA GLY A 465 25.63 25.67 31.80
C GLY A 465 25.29 26.91 30.95
N ALA A 466 24.04 27.07 30.52
CA ALA A 466 23.53 28.25 29.81
C ALA A 466 22.70 29.22 30.69
N SER A 467 22.41 28.86 31.95
CA SER A 467 21.45 29.57 32.83
C SER A 467 22.05 29.89 34.21
N PRO A 468 23.09 30.73 34.32
CA PRO A 468 23.86 30.91 35.56
C PRO A 468 23.05 31.44 36.74
N HIS A 469 22.05 32.31 36.51
CA HIS A 469 21.15 32.81 37.56
C HIS A 469 20.33 31.70 38.22
N THR A 470 19.90 30.69 37.45
CA THR A 470 19.22 29.51 37.96
C THR A 470 20.19 28.55 38.65
N VAL A 471 21.44 28.44 38.18
CA VAL A 471 22.48 27.69 38.91
C VAL A 471 22.77 28.33 40.28
N GLU A 472 22.86 29.65 40.37
CA GLU A 472 22.98 30.37 41.65
C GLU A 472 21.74 30.21 42.53
N ALA A 473 20.53 30.25 41.97
CA ALA A 473 19.29 30.03 42.73
C ALA A 473 19.22 28.60 43.29
N LEU A 474 19.50 27.59 42.46
CA LEU A 474 19.57 26.18 42.86
C LEU A 474 20.65 25.97 43.94
N LYS A 475 21.83 26.57 43.76
CA LYS A 475 22.91 26.51 44.75
C LYS A 475 22.48 27.13 46.08
N LEU A 476 21.88 28.32 46.07
CA LEU A 476 21.47 29.01 47.29
C LEU A 476 20.55 28.13 48.16
N GLY A 477 19.47 27.59 47.59
CA GLY A 477 18.55 26.76 48.36
C GLY A 477 19.10 25.37 48.72
N LEU A 478 19.94 24.76 47.87
CA LEU A 478 20.65 23.53 48.25
C LEU A 478 21.64 23.79 49.40
N ASP A 479 22.34 24.92 49.42
CA ASP A 479 23.31 25.30 50.45
C ASP A 479 22.62 25.68 51.77
N THR A 480 21.48 26.38 51.74
CA THR A 480 20.70 26.76 52.94
C THR A 480 19.61 25.77 53.34
N SER A 481 19.52 24.60 52.69
CA SER A 481 18.47 23.59 52.90
C SER A 481 17.03 24.13 52.79
N VAL A 482 16.79 24.98 51.79
CA VAL A 482 15.50 25.61 51.49
C VAL A 482 14.98 25.18 50.12
N THR A 483 13.69 24.83 50.05
CA THR A 483 13.03 24.38 48.82
C THR A 483 13.16 25.45 47.74
N THR A 484 13.81 25.11 46.62
CA THR A 484 13.97 26.05 45.50
C THR A 484 12.88 25.84 44.45
N LEU A 485 12.13 26.91 44.16
CA LEU A 485 11.07 26.95 43.16
C LEU A 485 11.63 27.48 41.83
N THR A 486 11.52 26.70 40.75
CA THR A 486 11.97 27.07 39.39
C THR A 486 11.07 26.44 38.32
N SER A 487 11.04 27.01 37.11
CA SER A 487 10.40 26.39 35.94
C SER A 487 11.39 25.75 34.95
N HIS A 488 12.69 25.66 35.28
CA HIS A 488 13.75 25.26 34.35
C HIS A 488 13.89 23.72 34.21
N ALA A 489 12.80 23.05 33.80
CA ALA A 489 12.62 21.60 33.77
C ALA A 489 13.80 20.80 33.21
N ASN A 490 14.33 21.19 32.04
CA ASN A 490 15.45 20.51 31.39
C ASN A 490 16.72 20.51 32.26
N GLY A 491 16.95 21.57 33.02
CA GLY A 491 18.10 21.67 33.93
C GLY A 491 17.94 20.79 35.16
N VAL A 492 16.74 20.73 35.73
CA VAL A 492 16.41 19.83 36.84
C VAL A 492 16.53 18.35 36.41
N GLN A 493 16.06 18.01 35.20
CA GLN A 493 16.23 16.67 34.62
C GLN A 493 17.70 16.34 34.35
N GLN A 494 18.50 17.29 33.86
CA GLN A 494 19.93 17.12 33.67
C GLN A 494 20.64 16.85 35.01
N LEU A 495 20.38 17.67 36.03
CA LEU A 495 20.93 17.50 37.37
C LEU A 495 20.56 16.14 37.98
N ALA A 496 19.29 15.75 37.90
CA ALA A 496 18.81 14.45 38.37
C ALA A 496 19.46 13.28 37.63
N ALA A 497 19.67 13.39 36.32
CA ALA A 497 20.34 12.36 35.52
C ALA A 497 21.83 12.22 35.88
N THR A 498 22.56 13.34 36.07
CA THR A 498 23.97 13.33 36.51
C THR A 498 24.10 12.78 37.92
N THR A 499 23.25 13.22 38.86
CA THR A 499 23.25 12.75 40.26
C THR A 499 23.00 11.23 40.31
N ALA A 500 22.00 10.73 39.58
CA ALA A 500 21.68 9.31 39.51
C ALA A 500 22.81 8.46 38.90
N ALA A 501 23.52 8.97 37.90
CA ALA A 501 24.66 8.27 37.29
C ALA A 501 25.88 8.21 38.21
N ALA A 502 26.16 9.29 38.95
CA ALA A 502 27.23 9.32 39.94
C ALA A 502 26.98 8.33 41.08
N LEU A 503 25.76 8.31 41.63
CA LEU A 503 25.37 7.37 42.69
C LEU A 503 25.45 5.90 42.25
N GLY A 504 24.86 5.58 41.08
CA GLY A 504 24.74 4.21 40.57
C GLY A 504 26.03 3.52 40.11
N THR A 505 27.20 4.11 40.37
CA THR A 505 28.53 3.55 40.06
C THR A 505 29.43 3.36 41.27
N THR A 506 29.19 4.04 42.41
CA THR A 506 30.23 4.18 43.46
C THR A 506 29.76 4.13 44.91
N ALA A 507 28.45 4.11 45.23
CA ALA A 507 28.00 4.09 46.63
C ALA A 507 26.77 3.20 46.89
N HIS A 508 26.81 2.44 47.97
CA HIS A 508 25.60 2.02 48.67
C HIS A 508 24.97 3.24 49.35
N LEU A 509 23.66 3.41 49.22
CA LEU A 509 22.92 4.37 50.04
C LEU A 509 22.96 3.96 51.53
N PRO A 510 22.97 4.92 52.48
CA PRO A 510 22.48 4.63 53.82
C PRO A 510 21.03 4.15 53.74
N PRO A 511 20.60 3.20 54.59
CA PRO A 511 19.31 2.53 54.44
C PRO A 511 18.12 3.51 54.62
N TYR A 512 17.24 3.56 53.63
CA TYR A 512 15.99 4.32 53.67
C TYR A 512 14.96 3.66 54.59
N THR A 513 15.10 3.87 55.89
CA THR A 513 14.05 3.52 56.88
C THR A 513 12.95 4.58 56.99
N GLN A 514 13.17 5.77 56.43
CA GLN A 514 12.18 6.85 56.32
C GLN A 514 12.27 7.52 54.94
N ALA A 515 11.13 7.82 54.33
CA ALA A 515 11.05 8.53 53.05
C ALA A 515 11.26 10.04 53.23
N PRO A 516 11.80 10.76 52.23
CA PRO A 516 11.91 12.22 52.28
C PRO A 516 10.53 12.88 52.49
N THR A 517 10.47 13.87 53.38
CA THR A 517 9.23 14.58 53.72
C THR A 517 9.13 15.93 53.02
N TRP A 518 10.26 16.60 52.79
CA TRP A 518 10.34 17.86 52.06
C TRP A 518 10.86 17.69 50.63
N ALA A 519 10.48 18.63 49.75
CA ALA A 519 11.07 18.79 48.44
C ALA A 519 12.34 19.65 48.54
N ALA A 520 13.47 19.14 48.06
CA ALA A 520 14.66 19.97 47.89
C ALA A 520 14.47 20.96 46.72
N LEU A 521 13.88 20.46 45.62
CA LEU A 521 13.55 21.24 44.43
C LEU A 521 12.05 21.11 44.13
N TRP A 522 11.41 22.21 43.79
CA TRP A 522 10.04 22.21 43.27
C TRP A 522 10.03 22.82 41.85
N LEU A 523 9.70 21.98 40.89
CA LEU A 523 9.48 22.36 39.50
C LEU A 523 8.04 22.86 39.31
N ILE A 524 7.88 24.03 38.69
CA ILE A 524 6.58 24.56 38.24
C ILE A 524 6.53 24.65 36.72
N ARG A 525 5.32 24.61 36.13
CA ARG A 525 5.14 24.97 34.73
C ARG A 525 5.46 26.45 34.50
N PRO A 526 6.15 26.82 33.40
CA PRO A 526 6.36 28.22 33.05
C PRO A 526 5.01 28.86 32.68
N ARG A 527 4.59 29.85 33.46
CA ARG A 527 3.42 30.70 33.17
C ARG A 527 3.92 31.93 32.44
N SER A 528 3.38 32.18 31.24
CA SER A 528 3.93 33.18 30.32
C SER A 528 3.12 34.47 30.39
N LEU A 529 3.84 35.60 30.48
CA LEU A 529 3.32 36.95 30.27
C LEU A 529 2.59 37.01 28.91
N CYS A 530 1.26 36.94 28.92
CA CYS A 530 0.45 36.83 27.71
C CYS A 530 -0.41 38.08 27.50
N GLY A 531 0.15 39.04 26.76
CA GLY A 531 -0.55 40.21 26.23
C GLY A 531 -1.57 39.89 25.12
N PRO A 532 -2.24 40.91 24.53
CA PRO A 532 -3.58 40.79 23.91
C PRO A 532 -3.79 39.99 22.60
N CYS A 533 -3.03 38.93 22.31
CA CYS A 533 -3.04 38.25 20.99
C CYS A 533 -4.10 37.14 20.78
N ALA A 534 -5.06 36.94 21.71
CA ALA A 534 -5.98 35.80 21.73
C ALA A 534 -7.31 36.00 20.96
N ALA A 535 -7.30 36.40 19.69
CA ALA A 535 -8.54 36.75 18.96
C ALA A 535 -8.58 36.51 17.43
N LYS A 536 -8.23 35.33 16.87
CA LYS A 536 -8.05 35.21 15.39
C LYS A 536 -8.33 33.93 14.57
N ALA A 537 -9.00 32.87 15.06
CA ALA A 537 -9.64 31.86 14.18
C ALA A 537 -10.63 30.93 14.92
N GLU A 538 -11.64 30.39 14.19
CA GLU A 538 -12.78 29.59 14.71
C GLU A 538 -13.68 28.94 13.58
N ALA A 539 -13.25 27.93 12.78
CA ALA A 539 -14.08 27.45 11.62
C ALA A 539 -13.89 26.01 11.01
N LEU A 540 -14.98 25.18 11.00
CA LEU A 540 -15.52 24.21 9.97
C LEU A 540 -15.09 22.68 9.82
N GLY A 541 -16.07 21.74 9.61
CA GLY A 541 -15.93 20.27 9.23
C GLY A 541 -17.22 19.31 9.32
N PRO A 542 -17.32 18.08 8.68
CA PRO A 542 -18.46 17.06 8.81
C PRO A 542 -18.22 15.46 8.69
N PRO A 543 -19.18 14.47 8.97
CA PRO A 543 -18.96 12.97 9.20
C PRO A 543 -19.93 11.78 8.65
N VAL A 544 -19.86 10.47 9.15
CA VAL A 544 -20.16 9.09 8.49
C VAL A 544 -20.83 7.89 9.38
N LYS A 545 -21.37 6.70 8.85
CA LYS A 545 -21.94 5.46 9.58
C LYS A 545 -22.11 4.04 8.82
N PRO A 546 -22.18 2.78 9.45
CA PRO A 546 -22.37 1.37 8.84
C PRO A 546 -23.29 0.23 9.54
N VAL A 547 -23.36 -1.08 9.07
CA VAL A 547 -24.07 -2.38 9.58
C VAL A 547 -23.52 -3.74 8.90
N ALA A 548 -23.84 -5.10 8.94
CA ALA A 548 -24.76 -6.27 9.41
C ALA A 548 -24.07 -7.72 9.11
N ASP A 549 -24.46 -9.06 9.21
CA ASP A 549 -25.33 -10.13 9.91
C ASP A 549 -24.99 -11.61 9.30
N VAL A 550 -25.36 -12.94 9.56
CA VAL A 550 -26.08 -13.95 10.51
C VAL A 550 -25.81 -15.52 10.13
N GLU A 551 -26.28 -16.64 10.83
CA GLU A 551 -25.77 -18.11 10.84
C GLU A 551 -26.77 -19.40 10.98
N ASP A 552 -26.36 -20.73 10.85
CA ASP A 552 -27.11 -22.08 11.11
C ASP A 552 -26.19 -23.36 11.50
N MET A 553 -26.70 -24.59 11.87
CA MET A 553 -26.22 -25.58 12.94
C MET A 553 -25.25 -26.85 12.72
N VAL A 554 -25.55 -28.08 13.28
CA VAL A 554 -24.62 -29.04 14.07
C VAL A 554 -24.76 -30.62 13.84
N GLN A 555 -24.04 -31.57 14.55
CA GLN A 555 -24.00 -33.10 14.43
C GLN A 555 -23.26 -33.95 15.59
N GLU A 556 -22.93 -35.29 15.44
CA GLU A 556 -23.09 -36.42 16.46
C GLU A 556 -21.88 -37.10 17.29
N ARG A 557 -21.69 -38.45 17.46
CA ARG A 557 -21.10 -39.23 18.66
C ARG A 557 -20.00 -40.32 18.35
N ASP A 558 -19.30 -41.12 19.23
CA ASP A 558 -18.99 -41.30 20.72
C ASP A 558 -17.50 -41.83 20.95
N GLY A 559 -16.91 -42.56 21.95
CA GLY A 559 -17.27 -43.33 23.20
C GLY A 559 -16.07 -43.92 24.07
N LEU A 560 -16.24 -45.07 24.76
CA LEU A 560 -15.27 -45.80 25.66
C LEU A 560 -14.65 -47.07 24.98
N ASP A 561 -13.54 -47.73 25.37
CA ASP A 561 -12.90 -48.06 26.68
C ASP A 561 -11.33 -47.95 26.70
N VAL A 562 -10.65 -48.45 27.76
CA VAL A 562 -9.20 -48.36 28.15
C VAL A 562 -8.85 -49.52 29.14
N PRO A 563 -7.59 -50.02 29.37
CA PRO A 563 -6.27 -49.91 28.69
C PRO A 563 -5.59 -51.27 28.34
N SER A 564 -4.39 -51.26 27.73
CA SER A 564 -3.21 -52.03 28.21
C SER A 564 -1.89 -51.63 27.51
N SER A 565 -0.75 -52.10 28.03
CA SER A 565 0.64 -51.91 27.56
C SER A 565 1.44 -53.14 28.01
N PRO A 566 2.56 -53.58 27.38
CA PRO A 566 3.56 -52.74 26.70
C PRO A 566 4.17 -53.35 25.40
N SER A 567 5.38 -52.88 25.05
CA SER A 567 6.47 -53.54 24.28
C SER A 567 6.76 -53.11 22.82
N SER A 568 7.98 -52.59 22.65
CA SER A 568 8.95 -52.86 21.56
C SER A 568 8.79 -52.32 20.12
N THR A 569 9.98 -52.17 19.50
CA THR A 569 10.30 -52.18 18.05
C THR A 569 9.77 -51.05 17.14
N GLN A 570 10.62 -50.04 17.01
CA GLN A 570 11.17 -49.53 15.74
C GLN A 570 10.31 -49.63 14.45
N SER A 571 9.93 -48.48 13.90
CA SER A 571 9.96 -48.25 12.45
C SER A 571 10.12 -46.75 12.14
N PRO A 572 10.78 -46.35 11.04
CA PRO A 572 10.96 -44.95 10.69
C PRO A 572 9.63 -44.33 10.22
N PRO A 573 9.43 -43.00 10.39
CA PRO A 573 8.19 -42.34 10.01
C PRO A 573 7.95 -42.47 8.49
N ARG A 574 6.92 -43.24 8.12
CA ARG A 574 6.41 -43.34 6.76
C ARG A 574 6.16 -41.94 6.19
N ARG A 575 6.86 -41.58 5.12
CA ARG A 575 6.54 -40.38 4.32
C ARG A 575 5.13 -40.55 3.74
N VAL A 576 4.13 -39.94 4.37
CA VAL A 576 2.79 -39.79 3.80
C VAL A 576 2.93 -39.13 2.42
N PRO A 577 2.36 -39.71 1.34
CA PRO A 577 2.48 -39.14 0.01
C PRO A 577 1.65 -37.85 -0.08
N ARG A 578 2.26 -36.71 0.27
CA ARG A 578 1.67 -35.37 0.06
C ARG A 578 1.14 -35.29 -1.37
N THR A 579 -0.19 -35.18 -1.49
CA THR A 579 -0.89 -35.14 -2.78
C THR A 579 -0.33 -34.03 -3.66
N ARG A 580 -0.41 -34.18 -4.99
CA ARG A 580 0.07 -33.14 -5.91
C ARG A 580 -0.60 -31.79 -5.61
N LEU A 581 -1.89 -31.81 -5.25
CA LEU A 581 -2.68 -30.66 -4.83
C LEU A 581 -2.11 -29.97 -3.57
N ALA A 582 -1.81 -30.69 -2.49
CA ALA A 582 -1.28 -30.09 -1.27
C ALA A 582 0.11 -29.46 -1.46
N ARG A 583 0.94 -30.04 -2.34
CA ARG A 583 2.22 -29.44 -2.74
C ARG A 583 2.03 -28.18 -3.60
N LEU A 584 1.05 -28.18 -4.50
CA LEU A 584 0.71 -27.02 -5.32
C LEU A 584 0.18 -25.86 -4.44
N LEU A 585 -0.71 -26.13 -3.49
CA LEU A 585 -1.25 -25.12 -2.56
C LEU A 585 -0.16 -24.48 -1.71
N HIS A 586 0.71 -25.27 -1.06
CA HIS A 586 1.87 -24.72 -0.34
C HIS A 586 2.84 -23.94 -1.24
N TRP A 587 2.94 -24.29 -2.53
CA TRP A 587 3.73 -23.51 -3.48
C TRP A 587 3.04 -22.18 -3.83
N ILE A 588 1.73 -22.16 -4.06
CA ILE A 588 0.95 -20.95 -4.40
C ILE A 588 0.94 -19.94 -3.24
N ILE A 589 0.82 -20.40 -1.99
CA ILE A 589 0.83 -19.53 -0.79
C ILE A 589 2.14 -18.76 -0.65
N GLY A 590 3.28 -19.38 -1.02
CA GLY A 590 4.60 -18.75 -0.93
C GLY A 590 5.25 -18.89 0.46
N PRO A 591 6.33 -18.12 0.75
CA PRO A 591 6.96 -18.09 2.06
C PRO A 591 6.13 -17.28 3.08
N PRO A 592 6.24 -17.57 4.39
CA PRO A 592 5.47 -16.88 5.43
C PRO A 592 5.92 -15.42 5.68
N TYR A 593 7.05 -15.00 5.10
CA TYR A 593 7.53 -13.62 5.11
C TYR A 593 8.07 -13.26 3.71
N SER A 594 7.96 -11.98 3.33
CA SER A 594 8.54 -11.50 2.07
C SER A 594 10.05 -11.73 2.04
N THR A 595 10.55 -12.34 0.96
CA THR A 595 11.98 -12.62 0.76
C THR A 595 12.66 -11.64 -0.20
N LEU A 596 11.92 -10.64 -0.71
CA LEU A 596 12.47 -9.57 -1.53
C LEU A 596 13.40 -8.67 -0.71
N ARG A 597 14.70 -8.79 -0.94
CA ARG A 597 15.71 -7.86 -0.42
C ARG A 597 15.67 -6.54 -1.23
N PRO A 598 15.99 -5.39 -0.61
CA PRO A 598 16.21 -4.16 -1.37
C PRO A 598 17.30 -4.35 -2.42
N ILE A 599 17.20 -3.64 -3.54
CA ILE A 599 18.11 -3.80 -4.68
C ILE A 599 19.54 -3.45 -4.22
N GLN A 600 20.44 -4.43 -4.31
CA GLN A 600 21.87 -4.24 -4.12
C GLN A 600 22.56 -4.16 -5.48
N HIS A 601 23.52 -3.25 -5.60
CA HIS A 601 24.33 -3.06 -6.80
C HIS A 601 25.21 -4.29 -7.04
N TYR A 602 25.40 -4.71 -8.29
CA TYR A 602 26.34 -5.78 -8.61
C TYR A 602 27.77 -5.28 -8.35
N SER A 603 28.55 -6.00 -7.53
CA SER A 603 29.98 -5.71 -7.31
C SER A 603 30.82 -5.82 -8.59
N TRP A 604 30.30 -6.51 -9.61
CA TRP A 604 30.92 -6.74 -10.91
C TRP A 604 30.40 -5.82 -12.03
N TRP A 605 29.48 -4.87 -11.78
CA TRP A 605 28.91 -4.00 -12.83
C TRP A 605 30.03 -3.21 -13.54
N PRO A 606 30.33 -3.49 -14.83
CA PRO A 606 31.53 -2.97 -15.49
C PRO A 606 31.49 -1.44 -15.67
N PHE A 607 30.29 -0.86 -15.60
CA PHE A 607 30.09 0.58 -15.71
C PHE A 607 29.97 1.29 -14.35
N GLY A 608 30.15 0.64 -13.20
CA GLY A 608 29.99 1.29 -11.88
C GLY A 608 30.88 2.54 -11.67
N THR A 609 32.07 2.56 -12.28
CA THR A 609 32.97 3.75 -12.28
C THR A 609 32.50 4.85 -13.24
N LEU A 610 31.77 4.50 -14.31
CA LEU A 610 31.11 5.45 -15.22
C LEU A 610 29.86 6.02 -14.56
N GLU A 611 29.01 5.15 -14.01
CA GLU A 611 27.77 5.43 -13.26
C GLU A 611 28.02 6.48 -12.17
N SER A 612 29.01 6.25 -11.32
CA SER A 612 29.37 7.15 -10.21
C SER A 612 29.93 8.50 -10.69
N ARG A 613 30.80 8.51 -11.70
CA ARG A 613 31.29 9.77 -12.33
C ARG A 613 30.16 10.56 -12.99
N PHE A 614 29.26 9.89 -13.70
CA PHE A 614 28.12 10.51 -14.37
C PHE A 614 27.11 11.05 -13.35
N ALA A 615 26.83 10.30 -12.27
CA ALA A 615 25.98 10.73 -11.18
C ALA A 615 26.55 11.97 -10.45
N GLN A 616 27.86 12.03 -10.25
CA GLN A 616 28.56 13.22 -9.70
C GLN A 616 28.49 14.42 -10.66
N MET A 617 28.80 14.23 -11.94
CA MET A 617 28.78 15.26 -12.98
C MET A 617 27.38 15.90 -13.13
N THR A 618 26.32 15.10 -13.03
CA THR A 618 24.93 15.57 -13.18
C THR A 618 24.25 15.94 -11.85
N ALA A 619 24.89 15.70 -10.69
CA ALA A 619 24.37 16.08 -9.38
C ALA A 619 24.01 17.57 -9.17
N PRO A 620 24.59 18.56 -9.90
CA PRO A 620 24.13 19.95 -9.86
C PRO A 620 22.75 20.19 -10.49
N LEU A 621 22.35 19.33 -11.44
CA LEU A 621 21.10 19.44 -12.20
C LEU A 621 20.02 18.45 -11.72
N ALA A 622 20.42 17.34 -11.12
CA ALA A 622 19.53 16.32 -10.56
C ALA A 622 18.65 16.84 -9.42
N TRP A 623 17.45 16.26 -9.28
CA TRP A 623 16.59 16.52 -8.12
C TRP A 623 17.28 16.13 -6.80
N ARG A 624 17.13 16.99 -5.79
CA ARG A 624 17.61 16.77 -4.42
C ARG A 624 16.41 16.80 -3.48
N THR A 625 16.25 15.76 -2.67
CA THR A 625 15.26 15.78 -1.59
C THR A 625 15.59 16.94 -0.65
N PRO A 626 14.70 17.94 -0.48
CA PRO A 626 14.95 19.03 0.46
C PRO A 626 14.98 18.46 1.89
N PRO A 627 15.85 18.98 2.78
CA PRO A 627 15.86 18.53 4.17
C PRO A 627 14.49 18.79 4.83
N PRO A 628 14.05 17.94 5.78
CA PRO A 628 12.83 18.20 6.53
C PRO A 628 12.93 19.58 7.19
N PRO A 629 11.91 20.45 7.05
CA PRO A 629 12.05 21.88 7.35
C PRO A 629 12.34 22.12 8.83
N THR A 630 13.58 22.54 9.12
CA THR A 630 14.19 22.71 10.46
C THR A 630 13.49 23.71 11.37
N HIS A 631 12.49 24.45 10.85
CA HIS A 631 11.74 25.48 11.56
C HIS A 631 10.24 25.15 11.72
N LEU A 632 9.77 23.99 11.26
CA LEU A 632 8.42 23.53 11.56
C LEU A 632 8.38 22.77 12.90
N PRO A 633 7.37 23.03 13.77
CA PRO A 633 7.09 22.20 14.94
C PRO A 633 6.91 20.72 14.59
N ALA A 634 7.21 19.82 15.53
CA ALA A 634 7.17 18.37 15.32
C ALA A 634 5.80 17.81 14.89
N TRP A 635 4.69 18.54 15.12
CA TRP A 635 3.35 18.20 14.64
C TRP A 635 3.07 18.60 13.18
N LEU A 636 4.07 19.13 12.46
CA LEU A 636 3.99 19.60 11.07
C LEU A 636 5.06 18.99 10.14
N ALA A 637 5.93 18.14 10.67
CA ALA A 637 6.83 17.31 9.87
C ALA A 637 6.02 16.40 8.92
N PRO A 638 6.52 16.05 7.73
CA PRO A 638 5.91 15.02 6.91
C PRO A 638 5.95 13.66 7.64
N GLU A 639 4.86 12.91 7.59
CA GLU A 639 4.90 11.47 7.83
C GLU A 639 5.51 10.82 6.58
N ASP A 640 6.47 9.91 6.75
CA ASP A 640 7.10 9.21 5.61
C ASP A 640 6.06 8.35 4.87
N GLU A 641 6.09 8.38 3.53
CA GLU A 641 5.09 7.71 2.67
C GLU A 641 5.03 6.17 2.82
N ALA A 642 5.96 5.59 3.59
CA ALA A 642 5.93 4.18 4.00
C ALA A 642 4.76 3.81 4.94
N LEU A 643 4.04 4.79 5.51
CA LEU A 643 2.96 4.53 6.50
C LEU A 643 1.61 4.09 5.91
N GLU A 644 1.45 4.02 4.58
CA GLU A 644 0.14 3.80 3.90
C GLU A 644 -0.42 2.35 4.02
N LEU A 645 0.03 1.56 5.01
CA LEU A 645 -0.31 0.13 5.19
C LEU A 645 -0.72 -0.28 6.63
N LEU A 646 -1.06 0.67 7.51
CA LEU A 646 -1.64 0.40 8.83
C LEU A 646 -3.02 1.08 9.01
N PRO A 647 -3.99 0.42 9.67
CA PRO A 647 -5.30 1.02 9.96
C PRO A 647 -5.20 2.06 11.10
N PRO A 648 -5.95 3.17 11.02
CA PRO A 648 -5.83 4.27 11.99
C PRO A 648 -6.56 3.99 13.32
N SER A 649 -5.84 4.06 14.44
CA SER A 649 -6.35 3.74 15.79
C SER A 649 -6.44 4.95 16.73
N THR A 650 -6.87 6.11 16.23
CA THR A 650 -7.55 7.20 17.01
C THR A 650 -7.98 8.35 16.09
N PRO A 651 -9.10 9.04 16.36
CA PRO A 651 -9.48 10.24 15.61
C PRO A 651 -8.62 11.45 16.02
N ARG A 652 -7.65 11.83 15.16
CA ARG A 652 -6.91 13.10 15.31
C ARG A 652 -7.85 14.29 15.04
N PRO A 653 -7.72 15.42 15.78
CA PRO A 653 -8.41 16.66 15.43
C PRO A 653 -7.88 17.20 14.08
N PRO A 654 -8.72 17.88 13.28
CA PRO A 654 -8.31 18.40 11.98
C PRO A 654 -7.24 19.50 12.12
N PRO A 655 -6.13 19.47 11.35
CA PRO A 655 -5.13 20.52 11.40
C PRO A 655 -5.69 21.83 10.81
N PRO A 656 -5.40 23.01 11.40
CA PRO A 656 -6.02 24.27 11.00
C PRO A 656 -5.91 24.55 9.50
N THR A 657 -7.05 24.80 8.87
CA THR A 657 -7.20 25.06 7.42
C THR A 657 -6.24 26.15 6.93
N HIS A 658 -6.14 27.25 7.68
CA HIS A 658 -5.27 28.39 7.38
C HIS A 658 -3.76 28.07 7.34
N HIS A 659 -3.30 26.99 7.99
CA HIS A 659 -1.89 26.62 7.94
C HIS A 659 -1.53 25.67 6.79
N ARG A 660 -2.49 25.00 6.14
CA ARG A 660 -2.19 24.13 4.98
C ARG A 660 -1.52 24.90 3.83
N GLY A 661 -1.99 26.12 3.55
CA GLY A 661 -1.37 27.02 2.56
C GLY A 661 0.03 27.47 2.96
N ALA A 662 0.25 27.86 4.23
CA ALA A 662 1.57 28.26 4.72
C ALA A 662 2.58 27.09 4.76
N LEU A 663 2.11 25.88 5.09
CA LEU A 663 2.90 24.64 5.06
C LEU A 663 3.29 24.30 3.63
N TRP A 664 2.34 24.32 2.70
CA TRP A 664 2.59 24.12 1.28
C TRP A 664 3.58 25.16 0.74
N LEU A 665 3.40 26.45 1.02
CA LEU A 665 4.35 27.52 0.68
C LEU A 665 5.74 27.29 1.29
N SER A 666 5.83 26.85 2.55
CA SER A 666 7.13 26.56 3.21
C SER A 666 7.85 25.37 2.57
N ARG A 667 7.09 24.34 2.15
CA ARG A 667 7.62 23.19 1.41
C ARG A 667 8.05 23.62 0.01
N VAL A 668 7.22 24.35 -0.74
CA VAL A 668 7.56 24.93 -2.04
C VAL A 668 8.83 25.81 -1.93
N HIS A 669 8.95 26.63 -0.89
CA HIS A 669 10.14 27.46 -0.66
C HIS A 669 11.39 26.64 -0.29
N ALA A 670 11.28 25.62 0.56
CA ALA A 670 12.39 24.71 0.89
C ALA A 670 12.85 23.91 -0.34
N THR A 671 11.90 23.38 -1.11
CA THR A 671 12.14 22.68 -2.37
C THR A 671 12.76 23.61 -3.40
N TRP A 672 12.26 24.84 -3.58
CA TRP A 672 12.82 25.84 -4.49
C TRP A 672 14.22 26.28 -4.07
N THR A 673 14.46 26.60 -2.80
CA THR A 673 15.80 27.02 -2.34
C THR A 673 16.84 25.90 -2.50
N THR A 674 16.44 24.64 -2.39
CA THR A 674 17.30 23.47 -2.62
C THR A 674 17.47 23.16 -4.12
N ASN A 675 16.41 23.29 -4.92
CA ASN A 675 16.34 22.80 -6.31
C ASN A 675 16.19 23.89 -7.38
N ARG A 676 16.42 25.18 -7.07
CA ARG A 676 16.27 26.30 -8.03
C ARG A 676 16.98 26.07 -9.37
N VAL A 677 18.18 25.50 -9.35
CA VAL A 677 18.96 25.18 -10.57
C VAL A 677 18.30 24.05 -11.36
N HIS A 678 17.85 22.99 -10.68
CA HIS A 678 17.08 21.90 -11.27
C HIS A 678 15.77 22.41 -11.90
N TYR A 679 15.00 23.25 -11.20
CA TYR A 679 13.76 23.83 -11.73
C TYR A 679 14.00 24.71 -12.96
N ILE A 680 15.00 25.59 -12.93
CA ILE A 680 15.37 26.41 -14.09
C ILE A 680 15.78 25.52 -15.27
N ALA A 681 16.65 24.53 -15.03
CA ALA A 681 17.07 23.59 -16.07
C ALA A 681 15.88 22.78 -16.64
N LEU A 682 15.00 22.27 -15.79
CA LEU A 682 13.81 21.51 -16.20
C LEU A 682 12.84 22.38 -17.02
N VAL A 683 12.57 23.62 -16.58
CA VAL A 683 11.71 24.55 -17.32
C VAL A 683 12.34 24.93 -18.66
N CYS A 684 13.65 25.24 -18.70
CA CYS A 684 14.35 25.51 -19.96
C CYS A 684 14.31 24.31 -20.92
N VAL A 685 14.50 23.09 -20.41
CA VAL A 685 14.39 21.84 -21.19
C VAL A 685 12.98 21.66 -21.73
N CYS A 686 11.94 21.74 -20.88
CA CYS A 686 10.54 21.57 -21.31
C CYS A 686 10.07 22.67 -22.28
N VAL A 687 10.48 23.94 -22.09
CA VAL A 687 10.10 25.05 -22.99
C VAL A 687 10.83 24.95 -24.33
N ALA A 688 12.13 24.66 -24.34
CA ALA A 688 12.87 24.46 -25.58
C ALA A 688 12.40 23.22 -26.34
N TRP A 689 12.01 22.15 -25.62
CA TRP A 689 11.39 20.96 -26.20
C TRP A 689 10.05 21.28 -26.84
N LEU A 690 9.12 21.89 -26.09
CA LEU A 690 7.79 22.25 -26.59
C LEU A 690 7.87 23.19 -27.79
N PHE A 691 8.77 24.18 -27.77
CA PHE A 691 8.99 25.08 -28.89
C PHE A 691 9.55 24.35 -30.12
N GLY A 692 10.58 23.52 -29.95
CA GLY A 692 11.17 22.73 -31.03
C GLY A 692 10.17 21.73 -31.63
N PHE A 693 9.41 21.06 -30.79
CA PHE A 693 8.37 20.10 -31.18
C PHE A 693 7.26 20.80 -31.95
N ALA A 694 6.72 21.91 -31.42
CA ALA A 694 5.69 22.70 -32.07
C ALA A 694 6.15 23.21 -33.45
N VAL A 695 7.34 23.80 -33.55
CA VAL A 695 7.90 24.30 -34.83
C VAL A 695 8.15 23.17 -35.84
N LEU A 696 8.54 21.97 -35.39
CA LEU A 696 8.69 20.82 -36.29
C LEU A 696 7.34 20.27 -36.76
N VAL A 697 6.35 20.10 -35.87
CA VAL A 697 4.99 19.64 -36.21
C VAL A 697 4.28 20.64 -37.12
N ASP A 698 4.33 21.92 -36.78
CA ASP A 698 3.79 23.03 -37.57
C ASP A 698 4.34 23.04 -38.99
N ARG A 699 5.68 23.04 -39.11
CA ARG A 699 6.35 22.96 -40.41
C ARG A 699 6.06 21.67 -41.17
N ASN A 700 5.87 20.55 -40.47
CA ASN A 700 5.66 19.25 -41.12
C ASN A 700 4.23 19.05 -41.64
N TRP A 701 3.21 19.76 -41.14
CA TRP A 701 1.81 19.55 -41.54
C TRP A 701 1.07 20.80 -42.06
N PHE A 702 1.45 22.01 -41.67
CA PHE A 702 0.65 23.21 -41.98
C PHE A 702 1.35 24.19 -42.96
N HIS A 703 2.61 23.92 -43.31
CA HIS A 703 3.43 24.79 -44.18
C HIS A 703 3.87 24.17 -45.52
N ALA A 704 3.20 23.12 -45.99
CA ALA A 704 3.39 22.60 -47.34
C ALA A 704 2.68 23.50 -48.36
N GLU A 705 3.40 23.89 -49.42
CA GLU A 705 2.87 24.69 -50.54
C GLU A 705 3.24 24.03 -51.87
N VAL A 706 2.34 24.08 -52.85
CA VAL A 706 2.54 23.61 -54.23
C VAL A 706 2.30 24.76 -55.21
N GLU A 707 3.16 24.87 -56.22
CA GLU A 707 3.03 25.84 -57.31
C GLU A 707 1.95 25.36 -58.30
N THR A 708 0.88 26.14 -58.45
CA THR A 708 -0.25 25.87 -59.37
C THR A 708 -0.38 26.98 -60.40
N ALA A 709 -1.21 26.77 -61.43
CA ALA A 709 -1.53 27.78 -62.45
C ALA A 709 -2.19 29.07 -61.89
N HIS A 710 -2.60 29.07 -60.61
CA HIS A 710 -3.18 30.22 -59.92
C HIS A 710 -2.31 30.75 -58.77
N GLY A 711 -1.06 30.26 -58.65
CA GLY A 711 -0.12 30.62 -57.59
C GLY A 711 0.13 29.48 -56.60
N TRP A 712 0.69 29.81 -55.44
CA TRP A 712 0.96 28.84 -54.38
C TRP A 712 -0.33 28.43 -53.66
N ALA A 713 -0.58 27.14 -53.54
CA ALA A 713 -1.73 26.57 -52.83
C ALA A 713 -1.29 25.43 -51.89
N SER A 714 -2.01 25.22 -50.79
CA SER A 714 -1.76 24.07 -49.92
C SER A 714 -2.26 22.78 -50.58
N PRO A 715 -1.46 21.69 -50.58
CA PRO A 715 -1.90 20.39 -51.09
C PRO A 715 -2.90 19.73 -50.14
N GLN A 716 -3.81 18.91 -50.67
CA GLN A 716 -4.60 17.97 -49.87
C GLN A 716 -3.68 16.88 -49.30
N TYR A 717 -3.85 16.53 -48.03
CA TYR A 717 -3.18 15.35 -47.48
C TYR A 717 -3.94 14.07 -47.82
N VAL A 718 -3.18 12.99 -48.04
CA VAL A 718 -3.69 11.66 -48.32
C VAL A 718 -2.87 10.60 -47.58
N ASP A 719 -3.56 9.57 -47.10
CA ASP A 719 -2.96 8.39 -46.50
C ASP A 719 -2.23 7.52 -47.52
N CYS A 720 -1.36 6.66 -47.01
CA CYS A 720 -0.76 5.59 -47.80
C CYS A 720 -1.79 4.61 -48.40
N THR A 721 -3.02 4.57 -47.87
CA THR A 721 -4.14 3.74 -48.34
C THR A 721 -5.25 4.51 -49.04
N SER A 722 -5.15 5.84 -49.20
CA SER A 722 -6.21 6.62 -49.87
C SER A 722 -6.38 6.22 -51.33
N THR A 723 -7.65 6.15 -51.76
CA THR A 723 -8.08 5.82 -53.13
C THR A 723 -9.24 6.72 -53.55
N TYR A 724 -9.54 6.78 -54.85
CA TYR A 724 -10.76 7.40 -55.40
C TYR A 724 -11.88 6.37 -55.65
N TRP A 725 -11.67 5.10 -55.29
CA TRP A 725 -12.67 4.04 -55.41
C TRP A 725 -12.56 3.03 -54.27
N LEU A 726 -13.68 2.85 -53.57
CA LEU A 726 -13.81 2.08 -52.33
C LEU A 726 -13.97 0.56 -52.58
N ARG A 727 -14.01 -0.26 -51.52
CA ARG A 727 -14.11 -1.73 -51.62
C ARG A 727 -15.51 -2.21 -52.01
N ASN A 728 -15.58 -3.25 -52.85
CA ASN A 728 -16.79 -3.97 -53.25
C ASN A 728 -17.97 -3.02 -53.59
N ALA A 729 -19.05 -3.02 -52.80
CA ALA A 729 -20.24 -2.21 -53.08
C ALA A 729 -20.23 -0.80 -52.48
N ALA A 730 -19.15 -0.36 -51.82
CA ALA A 730 -19.13 0.91 -51.09
C ALA A 730 -19.32 2.15 -51.98
N CYS A 731 -18.88 2.11 -53.25
CA CYS A 731 -19.17 3.17 -54.24
C CYS A 731 -20.64 3.20 -54.72
N GLY A 732 -21.47 2.22 -54.36
CA GLY A 732 -22.87 2.10 -54.80
C GLY A 732 -23.02 1.74 -56.28
N LEU A 733 -24.27 1.66 -56.73
CA LEU A 733 -24.66 1.38 -58.11
C LEU A 733 -23.97 2.37 -59.08
N ASP A 734 -23.36 1.84 -60.14
CA ASP A 734 -22.58 2.55 -61.15
C ASP A 734 -21.45 3.44 -60.59
N GLY A 735 -21.06 3.25 -59.33
CA GLY A 735 -20.05 4.06 -58.66
C GLY A 735 -20.54 5.43 -58.16
N ALA A 736 -21.86 5.66 -58.09
CA ALA A 736 -22.43 7.00 -57.84
C ALA A 736 -21.96 7.70 -56.55
N LYS A 737 -21.48 6.97 -55.53
CA LYS A 737 -20.90 7.54 -54.29
C LYS A 737 -19.40 7.89 -54.40
N CYS A 738 -18.74 7.44 -55.45
CA CYS A 738 -17.33 7.71 -55.77
C CYS A 738 -17.17 8.64 -56.99
N ALA A 739 -18.23 9.36 -57.36
CA ALA A 739 -18.20 10.44 -58.33
C ALA A 739 -17.65 11.73 -57.69
N PRO A 740 -17.01 12.64 -58.47
CA PRO A 740 -16.85 12.62 -59.92
C PRO A 740 -15.74 11.68 -60.40
N PHE A 741 -15.89 11.13 -61.61
CA PHE A 741 -14.86 10.27 -62.24
C PHE A 741 -13.88 11.06 -63.14
N GLU A 742 -14.19 12.33 -63.42
CA GLU A 742 -13.38 13.29 -64.17
C GLU A 742 -13.26 14.56 -63.33
N ALA A 743 -12.03 15.06 -63.16
CA ALA A 743 -11.74 16.23 -62.33
C ALA A 743 -10.41 16.87 -62.77
N PRO A 744 -10.28 18.21 -62.65
CA PRO A 744 -9.02 18.89 -62.93
C PRO A 744 -7.89 18.42 -62.01
N ALA A 745 -6.64 18.70 -62.39
CA ALA A 745 -5.47 18.31 -61.62
C ALA A 745 -5.44 18.98 -60.24
N GLN A 746 -5.39 18.18 -59.17
CA GLN A 746 -5.39 18.64 -57.77
C GLN A 746 -4.07 18.30 -57.07
N PRO A 747 -3.45 19.27 -56.34
CA PRO A 747 -2.21 19.03 -55.62
C PRO A 747 -2.48 18.21 -54.35
N PHE A 748 -1.72 17.14 -54.15
CA PHE A 748 -1.79 16.29 -52.96
C PHE A 748 -0.40 16.06 -52.35
N ARG A 749 -0.35 15.62 -51.09
CA ARG A 749 0.89 15.30 -50.36
C ARG A 749 0.80 13.96 -49.64
N CYS A 750 1.83 13.15 -49.83
CA CYS A 750 1.99 11.84 -49.20
C CYS A 750 3.08 11.86 -48.11
N PRO A 751 2.88 11.13 -46.99
CA PRO A 751 3.93 10.86 -46.02
C PRO A 751 5.00 9.91 -46.58
N SER A 752 6.15 9.82 -45.90
CA SER A 752 7.20 8.85 -46.24
C SER A 752 6.79 7.41 -45.93
N GLY A 753 7.30 6.46 -46.70
CA GLY A 753 7.19 5.02 -46.40
C GLY A 753 5.99 4.31 -47.04
N CYS A 754 5.06 5.00 -47.71
CA CYS A 754 3.85 4.37 -48.27
C CYS A 754 4.09 3.24 -49.31
N ALA A 755 5.33 3.00 -49.74
CA ALA A 755 5.67 1.84 -50.58
C ALA A 755 5.61 0.50 -49.81
N SER A 756 5.79 0.49 -48.48
CA SER A 756 5.64 -0.70 -47.63
C SER A 756 4.25 -0.84 -47.02
N THR A 757 3.32 0.07 -47.30
CA THR A 757 1.92 -0.06 -46.88
C THR A 757 1.19 -1.06 -47.78
N THR A 758 0.93 -2.24 -47.22
CA THR A 758 0.35 -3.38 -47.95
C THR A 758 -1.13 -3.58 -47.64
N LEU A 759 -1.81 -4.32 -48.52
CA LEU A 759 -3.08 -4.95 -48.21
C LEU A 759 -2.91 -5.92 -47.04
N LEU A 760 -3.74 -5.76 -46.00
CA LEU A 760 -3.84 -6.65 -44.84
C LEU A 760 -4.99 -7.66 -44.97
N ASN A 761 -5.79 -7.53 -46.02
CA ASN A 761 -6.91 -8.40 -46.36
C ASN A 761 -6.88 -8.72 -47.86
N PRO A 762 -7.24 -9.94 -48.28
CA PRO A 762 -7.26 -10.31 -49.69
C PRO A 762 -8.21 -9.41 -50.51
N ARG A 763 -7.64 -8.74 -51.52
CA ARG A 763 -8.35 -7.88 -52.48
C ARG A 763 -8.40 -8.56 -53.84
N THR A 764 -9.60 -8.88 -54.33
CA THR A 764 -9.79 -9.38 -55.69
C THR A 764 -9.87 -8.22 -56.68
N VAL A 765 -9.03 -8.30 -57.72
CA VAL A 765 -8.91 -7.37 -58.86
C VAL A 765 -8.99 -8.21 -60.12
N GLY A 766 -10.08 -8.09 -60.88
CA GLY A 766 -10.34 -9.00 -62.00
C GLY A 766 -10.48 -10.45 -61.55
N ASP A 767 -9.69 -11.35 -62.13
CA ASP A 767 -9.64 -12.79 -61.82
C ASP A 767 -8.66 -13.15 -60.70
N ALA A 768 -7.76 -12.24 -60.33
CA ALA A 768 -6.72 -12.47 -59.35
C ALA A 768 -7.07 -11.90 -57.97
N GLN A 769 -6.53 -12.51 -56.92
CA GLN A 769 -6.64 -12.03 -55.53
C GLN A 769 -5.25 -11.72 -54.96
N TYR A 770 -5.12 -10.55 -54.34
CA TYR A 770 -3.85 -9.98 -53.90
C TYR A 770 -3.88 -9.67 -52.40
N ASN A 771 -2.82 -10.01 -51.68
CA ASN A 771 -2.65 -9.76 -50.24
C ASN A 771 -1.17 -9.49 -49.93
N TYR A 772 -0.85 -8.80 -48.84
CA TYR A 772 0.53 -8.50 -48.40
C TYR A 772 1.40 -7.72 -49.42
N GLN A 773 0.77 -6.94 -50.30
CA GLN A 773 1.43 -6.04 -51.27
C GLN A 773 0.62 -4.74 -51.44
N PRO A 774 1.24 -3.60 -51.83
CA PRO A 774 0.51 -2.35 -52.05
C PRO A 774 -0.47 -2.47 -53.21
N LEU A 775 -1.68 -1.91 -53.08
CA LEU A 775 -2.68 -1.96 -54.14
C LEU A 775 -2.36 -0.90 -55.22
N VAL A 776 -1.72 -1.31 -56.32
CA VAL A 776 -1.48 -0.46 -57.49
C VAL A 776 -1.93 -1.20 -58.74
N VAL A 777 -2.90 -0.67 -59.47
CA VAL A 777 -3.48 -1.31 -60.67
C VAL A 777 -3.26 -0.42 -61.89
N GLY A 778 -2.61 -0.98 -62.91
CA GLY A 778 -2.27 -0.26 -64.14
C GLY A 778 -1.04 0.64 -64.03
N GLY A 779 -1.03 1.68 -64.87
CA GLY A 779 0.07 2.62 -64.99
C GLY A 779 1.40 1.98 -65.39
N GLY A 780 1.34 1.14 -66.43
CA GLY A 780 2.46 0.43 -67.06
C GLY A 780 3.53 1.35 -67.69
N PRO A 781 4.44 0.83 -68.53
CA PRO A 781 5.71 1.50 -68.87
C PRO A 781 5.61 2.98 -69.26
N HIS A 782 6.10 3.86 -68.38
CA HIS A 782 6.11 5.31 -68.59
C HIS A 782 7.09 5.71 -69.69
N ASN A 783 6.55 6.10 -70.84
CA ASN A 783 7.31 6.75 -71.90
C ASN A 783 7.27 8.27 -71.70
N ALA A 784 8.36 8.97 -72.07
CA ALA A 784 8.54 10.41 -71.85
C ALA A 784 7.52 11.34 -72.56
N THR A 785 6.56 10.78 -73.30
CA THR A 785 5.51 11.49 -74.05
C THR A 785 4.08 11.08 -73.65
N SER A 786 3.89 10.14 -72.71
CA SER A 786 2.56 9.65 -72.34
C SER A 786 2.52 9.02 -70.95
N SER A 787 1.82 9.66 -70.00
CA SER A 787 1.49 9.08 -68.70
C SER A 787 0.46 7.97 -68.84
N THR A 788 0.81 6.75 -68.44
CA THR A 788 -0.14 5.64 -68.33
C THR A 788 -1.05 5.81 -67.11
N PRO A 789 -2.38 5.61 -67.22
CA PRO A 789 -3.29 5.82 -66.11
C PRO A 789 -3.30 4.64 -65.12
N TYR A 790 -3.53 4.98 -63.85
CA TYR A 790 -3.82 4.05 -62.77
C TYR A 790 -5.33 3.92 -62.57
N ARG A 791 -5.80 2.76 -62.09
CA ARG A 791 -7.20 2.54 -61.73
C ARG A 791 -7.52 3.26 -60.42
N ALA A 792 -8.72 3.85 -60.27
CA ALA A 792 -9.05 4.69 -59.12
C ALA A 792 -9.02 4.01 -57.74
N ASP A 793 -9.02 2.68 -57.66
CA ASP A 793 -8.82 1.94 -56.41
C ASP A 793 -7.34 1.69 -56.06
N SER A 794 -6.39 2.24 -56.82
CA SER A 794 -4.96 2.22 -56.49
C SER A 794 -4.64 3.18 -55.34
N PHE A 795 -3.83 2.74 -54.37
CA PHE A 795 -3.26 3.56 -53.30
C PHE A 795 -2.44 4.71 -53.90
N ILE A 796 -2.90 5.97 -53.78
CA ILE A 796 -2.35 7.05 -54.62
C ILE A 796 -0.86 7.30 -54.30
N CYS A 797 -0.45 7.16 -53.05
CA CYS A 797 0.95 7.33 -52.63
C CYS A 797 1.89 6.20 -53.09
N ALA A 798 1.39 4.97 -53.26
CA ALA A 798 2.15 3.88 -53.83
C ALA A 798 2.25 4.03 -55.36
N ALA A 799 1.15 4.41 -56.03
CA ALA A 799 1.13 4.72 -57.46
C ALA A 799 2.08 5.90 -57.81
N ALA A 800 2.11 6.95 -56.98
CA ALA A 800 3.00 8.11 -57.16
C ALA A 800 4.50 7.77 -57.05
N GLN A 801 4.86 6.80 -56.20
CA GLN A 801 6.23 6.27 -56.11
C GLN A 801 6.53 5.31 -57.28
N HIS A 802 5.61 4.41 -57.63
CA HIS A 802 5.74 3.51 -58.79
C HIS A 802 5.95 4.30 -60.10
N ALA A 803 5.23 5.40 -60.29
CA ALA A 803 5.39 6.32 -61.42
C ALA A 803 6.70 7.15 -61.39
N GLY A 804 7.46 7.13 -60.29
CA GLY A 804 8.66 7.96 -60.10
C GLY A 804 8.36 9.46 -59.91
N VAL A 805 7.09 9.82 -59.69
CA VAL A 805 6.69 11.20 -59.42
C VAL A 805 7.19 11.62 -58.03
N LEU A 806 7.03 10.73 -57.04
CA LEU A 806 7.55 10.85 -55.67
C LEU A 806 8.70 9.86 -55.40
N GLY A 807 9.47 10.15 -54.35
CA GLY A 807 10.46 9.23 -53.78
C GLY A 807 9.99 8.56 -52.48
N SER A 808 10.82 7.71 -51.89
CA SER A 808 10.52 7.00 -50.63
C SER A 808 10.30 7.92 -49.41
N GLY A 809 10.82 9.15 -49.46
CA GLY A 809 10.61 10.20 -48.46
C GLY A 809 9.24 10.90 -48.52
N GLY A 810 8.31 10.41 -49.34
CA GLY A 810 7.02 11.06 -49.58
C GLY A 810 7.18 12.27 -50.52
N GLY A 811 6.30 13.26 -50.35
CA GLY A 811 6.36 14.52 -51.10
C GLY A 811 5.01 15.00 -51.62
N CYS A 812 5.03 16.11 -52.37
CA CYS A 812 3.86 16.64 -53.06
C CYS A 812 3.86 16.24 -54.54
N ALA A 813 2.68 15.97 -55.07
CA ALA A 813 2.42 15.67 -56.48
C ALA A 813 1.06 16.26 -56.91
N SER A 814 0.70 16.13 -58.17
CA SER A 814 -0.64 16.46 -58.67
C SER A 814 -1.30 15.20 -59.23
N LEU A 815 -2.61 15.05 -58.98
CA LEU A 815 -3.42 13.94 -59.48
C LEU A 815 -4.59 14.50 -60.26
N ARG A 816 -4.84 13.94 -61.45
CA ARG A 816 -5.95 14.33 -62.32
C ARG A 816 -6.81 13.10 -62.63
N LEU A 817 -8.11 13.18 -62.37
CA LEU A 817 -9.05 12.10 -62.71
C LEU A 817 -9.37 12.17 -64.21
N THR A 818 -9.21 11.04 -64.90
CA THR A 818 -9.20 10.93 -66.36
C THR A 818 -10.37 10.14 -66.93
N GLY A 819 -11.43 9.91 -66.14
CA GLY A 819 -12.64 9.24 -66.57
C GLY A 819 -12.45 7.75 -66.80
N ALA A 820 -13.31 7.19 -67.66
CA ALA A 820 -13.34 5.76 -67.91
C ALA A 820 -12.17 5.29 -68.78
N TYR A 821 -11.58 4.15 -68.42
CA TYR A 821 -10.43 3.56 -69.11
C TYR A 821 -10.54 2.02 -69.12
N ALA A 822 -9.78 1.36 -69.98
CA ALA A 822 -9.79 -0.09 -70.14
C ALA A 822 -8.39 -0.63 -70.50
N ASN A 823 -8.13 -1.91 -70.22
CA ASN A 823 -6.83 -2.55 -70.41
C ASN A 823 -5.67 -1.83 -69.68
N PHE A 824 -5.77 -1.82 -68.35
CA PHE A 824 -4.72 -1.34 -67.46
C PHE A 824 -3.56 -2.34 -67.47
N THR A 825 -2.39 -1.94 -67.98
CA THR A 825 -1.20 -2.79 -68.08
C THR A 825 -0.34 -2.72 -66.83
N ALA A 826 0.15 -3.87 -66.37
CA ALA A 826 1.09 -3.98 -65.27
C ALA A 826 2.52 -3.58 -65.65
N SER A 827 3.29 -3.14 -64.67
CA SER A 827 4.76 -3.06 -64.71
C SER A 827 5.38 -3.20 -63.32
N THR A 828 6.70 -3.37 -63.27
CA THR A 828 7.49 -3.18 -62.05
C THR A 828 8.34 -1.93 -62.22
N ALA A 829 8.14 -0.92 -61.37
CA ALA A 829 8.83 0.37 -61.44
C ALA A 829 9.11 0.91 -60.03
N HIS A 830 10.29 1.51 -59.84
CA HIS A 830 10.74 2.12 -58.58
C HIS A 830 10.64 1.20 -57.33
N GLY A 831 10.74 -0.12 -57.52
CA GLY A 831 10.65 -1.13 -56.45
C GLY A 831 9.23 -1.61 -56.13
N ILE A 832 8.20 -1.05 -56.77
CA ILE A 832 6.80 -1.47 -56.63
C ILE A 832 6.40 -2.29 -57.87
N GLN A 833 5.54 -3.29 -57.67
CA GLN A 833 4.87 -4.04 -58.74
C GLN A 833 3.41 -3.62 -58.81
N SER A 834 2.90 -3.34 -60.02
CA SER A 834 1.48 -3.08 -60.27
C SER A 834 0.78 -4.30 -60.89
N PHE A 835 -0.54 -4.33 -60.79
CA PHE A 835 -1.39 -5.41 -61.28
C PHE A 835 -2.11 -5.04 -62.58
N PRO A 836 -2.37 -6.00 -63.47
CA PRO A 836 -3.10 -5.76 -64.70
C PRO A 836 -4.62 -5.77 -64.45
N PHE A 837 -5.39 -5.10 -65.30
CA PHE A 837 -6.84 -5.25 -65.34
C PHE A 837 -7.36 -5.06 -66.77
N ALA A 838 -7.82 -6.14 -67.40
CA ALA A 838 -8.22 -6.14 -68.82
C ALA A 838 -9.58 -5.46 -69.08
N GLY A 839 -10.48 -5.48 -68.08
CA GLY A 839 -11.85 -4.99 -68.18
C GLY A 839 -11.96 -3.46 -68.29
N THR A 840 -13.21 -2.97 -68.38
CA THR A 840 -13.51 -1.54 -68.40
C THR A 840 -13.73 -1.02 -66.98
N PHE A 841 -13.24 0.18 -66.66
CA PHE A 841 -13.42 0.76 -65.33
C PHE A 841 -13.74 2.26 -65.42
N PRO A 842 -14.75 2.77 -64.67
CA PRO A 842 -15.33 4.08 -64.91
C PRO A 842 -14.49 5.26 -64.41
N SER A 843 -13.51 5.04 -63.53
CA SER A 843 -12.67 6.10 -62.96
C SER A 843 -11.19 5.72 -62.96
N SER A 844 -10.36 6.56 -63.55
CA SER A 844 -8.91 6.41 -63.67
C SER A 844 -8.21 7.71 -63.30
N PHE A 845 -6.91 7.65 -63.02
CA PHE A 845 -6.13 8.86 -62.77
C PHE A 845 -4.71 8.81 -63.33
N VAL A 846 -4.17 10.00 -63.61
CA VAL A 846 -2.75 10.20 -63.92
C VAL A 846 -2.09 11.06 -62.86
N LEU A 847 -0.77 10.93 -62.77
CA LEU A 847 0.08 11.52 -61.74
C LEU A 847 1.14 12.42 -62.40
N GLU A 848 1.21 13.65 -61.94
CA GLU A 848 2.02 14.72 -62.53
C GLU A 848 2.95 15.32 -61.45
N ARG A 849 4.22 15.58 -61.78
CA ARG A 849 5.20 16.15 -60.83
C ARG A 849 5.03 17.66 -60.73
N VAL A 850 5.07 18.18 -59.50
CA VAL A 850 4.91 19.61 -59.18
C VAL A 850 6.14 20.20 -58.52
N ASN A 851 6.30 21.53 -58.60
CA ASN A 851 7.20 22.27 -57.74
C ASN A 851 6.51 22.50 -56.38
N GLY A 852 7.22 22.24 -55.28
CA GLY A 852 6.66 22.37 -53.94
C GLY A 852 7.67 22.82 -52.89
N ARG A 853 7.16 23.34 -51.77
CA ARG A 853 7.92 23.84 -50.61
C ARG A 853 7.46 23.12 -49.34
N ASN A 854 8.42 22.74 -48.50
CA ASN A 854 8.21 21.92 -47.28
C ASN A 854 7.41 20.62 -47.55
N CYS A 855 7.52 20.06 -48.77
CA CYS A 855 6.77 18.88 -49.17
C CYS A 855 7.34 17.56 -48.63
N ASP A 856 8.64 17.50 -48.33
CA ASP A 856 9.29 16.29 -47.77
C ASP A 856 8.65 15.89 -46.43
N ASP A 857 8.56 14.60 -46.13
CA ASP A 857 8.25 14.14 -44.77
C ASP A 857 9.51 14.31 -43.89
N THR A 858 9.37 15.04 -42.78
CA THR A 858 10.50 15.38 -41.90
C THR A 858 10.29 14.95 -40.46
N ARG A 859 9.29 14.09 -40.18
CA ARG A 859 8.99 13.51 -38.85
C ARG A 859 10.20 12.96 -38.10
N TRP A 860 11.19 12.42 -38.82
CA TRP A 860 12.42 11.89 -38.24
C TRP A 860 13.20 12.92 -37.41
N LYS A 861 13.08 14.22 -37.72
CA LYS A 861 13.69 15.30 -36.93
C LYS A 861 13.07 15.38 -35.54
N THR A 862 11.77 15.09 -35.42
CA THR A 862 11.05 15.05 -34.14
C THR A 862 11.35 13.76 -33.37
N TYR A 863 11.54 12.61 -34.03
CA TYR A 863 12.10 11.41 -33.37
C TYR A 863 13.46 11.73 -32.71
N VAL A 864 14.36 12.42 -33.41
CA VAL A 864 15.67 12.83 -32.88
C VAL A 864 15.54 13.86 -31.76
N LEU A 865 14.66 14.88 -31.92
CA LEU A 865 14.39 15.88 -30.88
C LEU A 865 13.94 15.20 -29.58
N ASP A 866 12.93 14.34 -29.67
CA ASP A 866 12.26 13.79 -28.51
C ASP A 866 13.13 12.72 -27.83
N ALA A 867 13.90 11.94 -28.60
CA ALA A 867 14.94 11.06 -28.05
C ALA A 867 16.01 11.85 -27.28
N VAL A 868 16.51 12.97 -27.82
CA VAL A 868 17.53 13.82 -27.16
C VAL A 868 16.97 14.50 -25.92
N PHE A 869 15.79 15.11 -25.98
CA PHE A 869 15.22 15.82 -24.85
C PHE A 869 14.69 14.88 -23.76
N SER A 870 14.14 13.72 -24.10
CA SER A 870 13.80 12.67 -23.12
C SER A 870 15.06 12.12 -22.43
N ALA A 871 16.16 11.93 -23.16
CA ALA A 871 17.46 11.57 -22.58
C ALA A 871 18.01 12.65 -21.64
N ILE A 872 17.93 13.93 -22.01
CA ILE A 872 18.32 15.05 -21.13
C ILE A 872 17.45 15.07 -19.86
N ALA A 873 16.12 14.93 -19.98
CA ALA A 873 15.21 14.88 -18.84
C ALA A 873 15.50 13.68 -17.91
N GLY A 874 15.61 12.48 -18.47
CA GLY A 874 15.74 11.23 -17.72
C GLY A 874 17.13 10.93 -17.16
N LEU A 875 18.22 11.29 -17.88
CA LEU A 875 19.60 11.00 -17.47
C LEU A 875 20.28 12.19 -16.76
N VAL A 876 20.04 13.43 -17.23
CA VAL A 876 20.78 14.62 -16.77
C VAL A 876 20.00 15.40 -15.72
N VAL A 877 18.78 15.81 -16.04
CA VAL A 877 17.95 16.67 -15.15
C VAL A 877 17.34 15.86 -14.01
N ARG A 878 17.01 14.59 -14.23
CA ARG A 878 16.58 13.61 -13.19
C ARG A 878 15.56 14.20 -12.18
N PRO A 879 14.35 14.60 -12.63
CA PRO A 879 13.29 15.06 -11.75
C PRO A 879 12.73 13.90 -10.90
N GLN A 880 11.82 14.21 -9.97
CA GLN A 880 11.14 13.15 -9.20
C GLN A 880 10.48 12.13 -10.14
N PRO A 881 10.48 10.81 -9.83
CA PRO A 881 10.02 9.80 -10.79
C PRO A 881 8.57 9.98 -11.28
N ILE A 882 7.67 10.52 -10.45
CA ILE A 882 6.31 10.89 -10.87
C ILE A 882 6.29 12.04 -11.91
N VAL A 883 7.18 13.03 -11.77
CA VAL A 883 7.32 14.14 -12.71
C VAL A 883 7.93 13.65 -14.03
N LEU A 884 8.91 12.73 -13.97
CA LEU A 884 9.42 12.07 -15.17
C LEU A 884 8.32 11.27 -15.89
N LEU A 885 7.51 10.51 -15.15
CA LEU A 885 6.39 9.74 -15.72
C LEU A 885 5.40 10.66 -16.46
N PHE A 886 5.04 11.80 -15.87
CA PHE A 886 4.16 12.76 -16.54
C PHE A 886 4.81 13.45 -17.74
N ILE A 887 6.11 13.79 -17.69
CA ILE A 887 6.82 14.33 -18.86
C ILE A 887 6.80 13.31 -20.01
N LEU A 888 7.11 12.04 -19.74
CA LEU A 888 7.08 10.98 -20.74
C LEU A 888 5.65 10.74 -21.26
N SER A 889 4.66 10.59 -20.38
CA SER A 889 3.22 10.50 -20.73
C SER A 889 2.79 11.59 -21.71
N ILE A 890 3.02 12.86 -21.35
CA ILE A 890 2.61 14.02 -22.15
C ILE A 890 3.30 13.99 -23.51
N VAL A 891 4.62 13.79 -23.54
CA VAL A 891 5.40 13.74 -24.78
C VAL A 891 4.94 12.59 -25.65
N GLY A 892 4.90 11.36 -25.14
CA GLY A 892 4.52 10.17 -25.92
C GLY A 892 3.11 10.26 -26.48
N TYR A 893 2.15 10.78 -25.71
CA TYR A 893 0.77 10.95 -26.16
C TYR A 893 0.67 11.91 -27.36
N TRP A 894 1.32 13.07 -27.27
CA TRP A 894 1.32 14.06 -28.36
C TRP A 894 2.25 13.67 -29.51
N HIS A 895 3.33 12.94 -29.23
CA HIS A 895 4.23 12.38 -30.24
C HIS A 895 3.50 11.42 -31.17
N VAL A 896 2.70 10.51 -30.62
CA VAL A 896 1.94 9.55 -31.44
C VAL A 896 0.91 10.29 -32.29
N ASN A 897 0.06 11.13 -31.68
CA ASN A 897 -0.99 11.88 -32.38
C ASN A 897 -0.49 12.89 -33.45
N LEU A 898 0.73 13.43 -33.31
CA LEU A 898 1.24 14.53 -34.16
C LEU A 898 2.49 14.16 -34.98
N VAL A 899 3.06 12.98 -34.77
CA VAL A 899 4.30 12.51 -35.42
C VAL A 899 4.18 11.08 -35.91
N SER A 900 4.16 10.06 -35.04
CA SER A 900 4.35 8.67 -35.49
C SER A 900 3.11 8.11 -36.20
N GLU A 901 1.96 8.17 -35.54
CA GLU A 901 0.72 7.48 -35.94
C GLU A 901 -0.47 8.43 -35.71
N LEU A 902 -0.65 9.34 -36.67
CA LEU A 902 -1.73 10.32 -36.68
C LEU A 902 -3.10 9.63 -36.80
N ARG A 903 -4.13 10.23 -36.22
CA ARG A 903 -5.53 9.76 -36.35
C ARG A 903 -6.13 10.05 -37.73
N ASP A 904 -5.74 11.18 -38.33
CA ASP A 904 -6.15 11.69 -39.64
C ASP A 904 -5.08 12.71 -40.12
N PHE A 905 -5.14 13.18 -41.38
CA PHE A 905 -4.20 14.14 -41.95
C PHE A 905 -4.92 15.39 -42.53
N PRO A 906 -4.61 16.62 -42.09
CA PRO A 906 -3.67 16.99 -41.02
C PRO A 906 -4.16 16.55 -39.62
N PRO A 907 -3.27 16.39 -38.64
CA PRO A 907 -3.61 15.73 -37.37
C PRO A 907 -4.74 16.43 -36.60
N PRO A 908 -5.80 15.72 -36.17
CA PRO A 908 -6.99 16.29 -35.54
C PRO A 908 -6.74 16.58 -34.06
N VAL A 909 -6.04 17.69 -33.78
CA VAL A 909 -5.62 18.13 -32.44
C VAL A 909 -6.77 18.17 -31.42
N GLY A 910 -7.99 18.49 -31.86
CA GLY A 910 -9.18 18.58 -31.01
C GLY A 910 -9.63 17.23 -30.41
N GLU A 911 -9.51 16.14 -31.16
CA GLU A 911 -9.89 14.80 -30.69
C GLU A 911 -8.87 14.25 -29.70
N ALA A 912 -7.58 14.40 -30.04
CA ALA A 912 -6.48 14.07 -29.15
C ALA A 912 -6.56 14.86 -27.82
N ALA A 913 -6.96 16.13 -27.87
CA ALA A 913 -7.17 16.94 -26.67
C ALA A 913 -8.31 16.41 -25.77
N GLY A 914 -9.30 15.71 -26.32
CA GLY A 914 -10.39 15.09 -25.57
C GLY A 914 -9.93 13.91 -24.72
N ASP A 915 -9.22 12.96 -25.34
CA ASP A 915 -8.70 11.75 -24.65
C ASP A 915 -7.53 12.04 -23.70
N PHE A 916 -6.82 13.15 -23.89
CA PHE A 916 -5.65 13.53 -23.10
C PHE A 916 -5.95 13.67 -21.60
N GLY A 917 -7.12 14.19 -21.22
CA GLY A 917 -7.54 14.29 -19.81
C GLY A 917 -7.66 12.93 -19.12
N PRO A 918 -8.48 12.00 -19.65
CA PRO A 918 -8.53 10.61 -19.21
C PRO A 918 -7.16 9.89 -19.25
N HIS A 919 -6.31 10.13 -20.25
CA HIS A 919 -4.95 9.58 -20.31
C HIS A 919 -4.07 10.01 -19.12
N LEU A 920 -4.13 11.28 -18.71
CA LEU A 920 -3.42 11.77 -17.53
C LEU A 920 -3.96 11.15 -16.22
N PHE A 921 -5.27 10.89 -16.14
CA PHE A 921 -5.87 10.19 -14.99
C PHE A 921 -5.39 8.72 -14.91
N VAL A 922 -5.39 7.98 -16.02
CA VAL A 922 -4.88 6.60 -16.06
C VAL A 922 -3.37 6.55 -15.82
N THR A 923 -2.61 7.57 -16.22
CA THR A 923 -1.19 7.73 -15.87
C THR A 923 -0.99 7.89 -14.35
N TYR A 924 -1.86 8.63 -13.66
CA TYR A 924 -1.86 8.68 -12.20
C TYR A 924 -2.24 7.34 -11.56
N ALA A 925 -3.20 6.60 -12.14
CA ALA A 925 -3.54 5.26 -11.68
C ALA A 925 -2.35 4.28 -11.84
N ALA A 926 -1.67 4.30 -12.99
CA ALA A 926 -0.44 3.55 -13.26
C ALA A 926 0.67 3.86 -12.25
N TRP A 927 0.83 5.14 -11.86
CA TRP A 927 1.72 5.55 -10.77
C TRP A 927 1.32 4.90 -9.43
N ARG A 928 0.06 5.03 -9.01
CA ARG A 928 -0.42 4.53 -7.71
C ARG A 928 -0.39 3.00 -7.59
N ILE A 929 -0.69 2.28 -8.68
CA ILE A 929 -0.89 0.83 -8.70
C ILE A 929 0.43 0.07 -8.90
N ALA A 930 1.37 0.59 -9.71
CA ALA A 930 2.60 -0.13 -10.04
C ALA A 930 3.86 0.73 -9.94
N ILE A 931 3.92 1.84 -10.69
CA ILE A 931 5.20 2.51 -11.00
C ILE A 931 5.86 3.11 -9.75
N ARG A 932 5.07 3.56 -8.75
CA ARG A 932 5.60 4.09 -7.48
C ARG A 932 6.45 3.10 -6.67
N TYR A 933 6.21 1.79 -6.82
CA TYR A 933 6.97 0.76 -6.10
C TYR A 933 8.28 0.37 -6.82
N VAL A 934 8.45 0.82 -8.07
CA VAL A 934 9.55 0.39 -8.94
C VAL A 934 10.54 1.52 -9.19
N TRP A 935 10.11 2.61 -9.84
CA TRP A 935 11.04 3.65 -10.31
C TRP A 935 11.86 4.32 -9.19
N PRO A 936 11.30 4.67 -8.01
CA PRO A 936 12.09 5.24 -6.91
C PRO A 936 13.23 4.35 -6.41
N ALA A 937 13.10 3.01 -6.51
CA ALA A 937 14.14 2.08 -6.09
C ALA A 937 15.42 2.19 -6.94
N PHE A 938 15.31 2.65 -8.19
CA PHE A 938 16.43 2.79 -9.13
C PHE A 938 17.03 4.20 -9.18
N ALA A 939 16.53 5.17 -8.40
CA ALA A 939 17.01 6.56 -8.41
C ALA A 939 18.52 6.72 -8.07
N HIS A 940 19.15 5.68 -7.53
CA HIS A 940 20.58 5.62 -7.19
C HIS A 940 21.49 5.10 -8.33
N VAL A 941 20.93 4.58 -9.43
CA VAL A 941 21.64 4.07 -10.62
C VAL A 941 21.09 4.76 -11.89
N PRO A 942 21.48 6.02 -12.15
CA PRO A 942 20.82 6.87 -13.14
C PRO A 942 20.97 6.40 -14.59
N LEU A 943 22.06 5.70 -14.96
CA LEU A 943 22.23 5.14 -16.30
C LEU A 943 21.41 3.86 -16.46
N GLU A 944 21.46 2.95 -15.48
CA GLU A 944 20.62 1.74 -15.48
C GLU A 944 19.12 2.11 -15.56
N PHE A 945 18.70 3.07 -14.73
CA PHE A 945 17.34 3.60 -14.71
C PHE A 945 16.98 4.28 -16.04
N GLY A 946 17.77 5.26 -16.49
CA GLY A 946 17.43 6.08 -17.63
C GLY A 946 17.47 5.33 -18.95
N ILE A 947 18.51 4.51 -19.20
CA ILE A 947 18.61 3.72 -20.44
C ILE A 947 17.55 2.62 -20.46
N GLY A 948 17.36 1.89 -19.35
CA GLY A 948 16.36 0.82 -19.25
C GLY A 948 14.93 1.33 -19.37
N THR A 949 14.63 2.49 -18.77
CA THR A 949 13.30 3.11 -18.85
C THR A 949 13.07 3.73 -20.23
N LEU A 950 13.93 4.66 -20.69
CA LEU A 950 13.69 5.37 -21.94
C LEU A 950 13.72 4.44 -23.15
N GLY A 951 14.65 3.47 -23.19
CA GLY A 951 14.76 2.53 -24.30
C GLY A 951 13.49 1.71 -24.49
N LEU A 952 13.03 1.03 -23.44
CA LEU A 952 11.82 0.20 -23.54
C LEU A 952 10.52 1.01 -23.56
N TRP A 953 10.48 2.20 -22.96
CA TRP A 953 9.35 3.10 -23.09
C TRP A 953 9.19 3.58 -24.54
N TRP A 954 10.28 3.99 -25.20
CA TRP A 954 10.24 4.34 -26.64
C TRP A 954 9.85 3.14 -27.52
N LEU A 955 10.31 1.91 -27.23
CA LEU A 955 9.84 0.70 -27.93
C LEU A 955 8.32 0.45 -27.75
N GLY A 956 7.73 0.86 -26.64
CA GLY A 956 6.29 0.78 -26.42
C GLY A 956 5.51 1.93 -27.07
N VAL A 957 6.07 3.14 -27.09
CA VAL A 957 5.45 4.33 -27.71
C VAL A 957 5.47 4.26 -29.25
N LEU A 958 6.50 3.66 -29.82
CA LEU A 958 6.71 3.50 -31.26
C LEU A 958 6.46 2.06 -31.71
N LEU A 959 5.45 1.39 -31.13
CA LEU A 959 5.22 -0.05 -31.30
C LEU A 959 5.11 -0.44 -32.78
N ASP A 960 4.18 0.17 -33.50
CA ASP A 960 3.90 -0.09 -34.92
C ASP A 960 4.97 0.50 -35.86
N VAL A 961 5.88 1.35 -35.36
CA VAL A 961 7.02 1.88 -36.13
C VAL A 961 8.24 0.97 -36.02
N VAL A 962 8.55 0.47 -34.82
CA VAL A 962 9.72 -0.40 -34.59
C VAL A 962 9.45 -1.86 -34.96
N PHE A 963 8.19 -2.30 -34.85
CA PHE A 963 7.77 -3.65 -35.23
C PHE A 963 7.09 -3.72 -36.61
N ALA A 964 7.10 -2.63 -37.39
CA ALA A 964 6.55 -2.58 -38.76
C ALA A 964 7.05 -3.71 -39.67
N ASP A 965 8.36 -3.99 -39.61
CA ASP A 965 9.04 -5.02 -40.40
C ASP A 965 9.01 -6.41 -39.73
N VAL A 966 8.38 -6.57 -38.56
CA VAL A 966 8.15 -7.89 -37.97
C VAL A 966 6.97 -8.52 -38.69
N PRO A 967 7.14 -9.68 -39.35
CA PRO A 967 6.11 -10.27 -40.20
C PRO A 967 5.03 -10.99 -39.39
N LEU A 968 4.33 -10.30 -38.49
CA LEU A 968 3.27 -10.85 -37.64
C LEU A 968 2.11 -9.85 -37.52
N GLN A 969 1.45 -9.56 -38.65
CA GLN A 969 0.42 -8.53 -38.73
C GLN A 969 -0.93 -8.96 -38.11
N ARG A 970 -1.19 -10.28 -38.05
CA ARG A 970 -2.38 -10.87 -37.40
C ARG A 970 -2.02 -12.19 -36.70
N LEU A 971 -2.83 -12.56 -35.72
CA LEU A 971 -2.69 -13.80 -34.94
C LEU A 971 -3.60 -14.93 -35.46
N GLU A 972 -4.03 -14.85 -36.72
CA GLU A 972 -4.89 -15.85 -37.34
C GLU A 972 -4.11 -16.98 -38.01
N GLY A 973 -4.70 -18.18 -37.99
CA GLY A 973 -4.06 -19.39 -38.48
C GLY A 973 -3.73 -19.37 -39.97
N HIS A 974 -4.49 -18.64 -40.81
CA HIS A 974 -4.15 -18.51 -42.22
C HIS A 974 -3.04 -17.49 -42.47
N ASP A 975 -3.02 -16.38 -41.72
CA ASP A 975 -2.02 -15.31 -41.89
C ASP A 975 -0.63 -15.77 -41.47
N ILE A 976 -0.52 -16.50 -40.36
CA ILE A 976 0.75 -17.08 -39.89
C ILE A 976 1.33 -18.10 -40.90
N MET A 977 0.49 -18.68 -41.77
CA MET A 977 0.91 -19.61 -42.84
C MET A 977 1.16 -18.91 -44.19
N GLN A 978 0.52 -17.77 -44.47
CA GLN A 978 0.74 -16.99 -45.70
C GLN A 978 1.94 -16.03 -45.59
N GLN A 979 2.15 -15.42 -44.41
CA GLN A 979 3.15 -14.39 -44.21
C GLN A 979 4.54 -15.01 -43.90
N PRO A 980 5.55 -14.85 -44.78
CA PRO A 980 6.86 -15.46 -44.60
C PRO A 980 7.59 -14.89 -43.38
N GLY A 981 7.92 -15.76 -42.41
CA GLY A 981 8.58 -15.37 -41.16
C GLY A 981 7.63 -15.15 -39.97
N ALA A 982 6.32 -15.26 -40.14
CA ALA A 982 5.35 -15.09 -39.05
C ALA A 982 5.53 -16.14 -37.94
N LEU A 983 5.56 -17.41 -38.31
CA LEU A 983 5.72 -18.52 -37.36
C LEU A 983 6.97 -18.38 -36.45
N PRO A 984 8.21 -18.16 -36.95
CA PRO A 984 9.36 -17.97 -36.07
C PRO A 984 9.27 -16.69 -35.24
N SER A 985 8.70 -15.59 -35.77
CA SER A 985 8.50 -14.34 -35.01
C SER A 985 7.57 -14.56 -33.81
N LEU A 986 6.43 -15.22 -34.04
CA LEU A 986 5.48 -15.60 -33.00
C LEU A 986 6.10 -16.52 -31.94
N ILE A 987 6.91 -17.51 -32.35
CA ILE A 987 7.62 -18.41 -31.43
C ILE A 987 8.57 -17.63 -30.52
N VAL A 988 9.34 -16.68 -31.05
CA VAL A 988 10.26 -15.85 -30.26
C VAL A 988 9.49 -14.98 -29.27
N ILE A 989 8.40 -14.33 -29.70
CA ILE A 989 7.55 -13.50 -28.83
C ILE A 989 6.96 -14.34 -27.69
N ILE A 990 6.40 -15.52 -27.98
CA ILE A 990 5.85 -16.44 -26.97
C ILE A 990 6.93 -16.85 -25.97
N ILE A 991 8.14 -17.20 -26.41
CA ILE A 991 9.25 -17.55 -25.51
C ILE A 991 9.59 -16.40 -24.57
N VAL A 992 9.73 -15.17 -25.08
CA VAL A 992 10.02 -13.99 -24.26
C VAL A 992 8.91 -13.72 -23.24
N VAL A 993 7.64 -13.73 -23.67
CA VAL A 993 6.49 -13.50 -22.80
C VAL A 993 6.39 -14.58 -21.71
N VAL A 994 6.58 -15.86 -22.05
CA VAL A 994 6.57 -16.97 -21.09
C VAL A 994 7.72 -16.85 -20.08
N CYS A 995 8.93 -16.50 -20.52
CA CYS A 995 10.07 -16.27 -19.62
C CYS A 995 9.81 -15.10 -18.65
N VAL A 996 9.24 -13.99 -19.13
CA VAL A 996 8.86 -12.83 -18.29
C VAL A 996 7.75 -13.21 -17.32
N ALA A 997 6.70 -13.91 -17.76
CA ALA A 997 5.60 -14.35 -16.92
C ALA A 997 6.06 -15.30 -15.80
N ILE A 998 6.91 -16.29 -16.12
CA ILE A 998 7.52 -17.19 -15.12
C ILE A 998 8.37 -16.39 -14.12
N ASN A 999 9.09 -15.36 -14.57
CA ASN A 999 9.83 -14.48 -13.65
C ASN A 999 8.89 -13.69 -12.74
N GLN A 1000 7.86 -13.02 -13.26
CA GLN A 1000 6.94 -12.23 -12.42
C GLN A 1000 6.16 -13.12 -11.44
N VAL A 1001 5.69 -14.31 -11.84
CA VAL A 1001 5.07 -15.28 -10.91
C VAL A 1001 6.03 -15.66 -9.77
N ARG A 1002 7.33 -15.82 -10.03
CA ARG A 1002 8.35 -16.06 -8.99
C ARG A 1002 8.53 -14.85 -8.07
N VAL A 1003 8.49 -13.63 -8.59
CA VAL A 1003 8.61 -12.37 -7.82
C VAL A 1003 7.38 -12.15 -6.92
N ILE A 1004 6.17 -12.24 -7.48
CA ILE A 1004 4.90 -12.08 -6.76
C ILE A 1004 4.79 -13.16 -5.64
N ARG A 1005 5.26 -14.38 -5.91
CA ARG A 1005 5.38 -15.46 -4.91
C ARG A 1005 6.40 -15.13 -3.82
N ALA A 1006 7.57 -14.59 -4.16
CA ALA A 1006 8.59 -14.20 -3.18
C ALA A 1006 8.11 -13.05 -2.25
N ALA A 1007 7.18 -12.22 -2.73
CA ALA A 1007 6.48 -11.19 -1.96
C ALA A 1007 5.27 -11.69 -1.13
N GLY A 1008 4.96 -13.00 -1.14
CA GLY A 1008 3.79 -13.56 -0.44
C GLY A 1008 2.43 -13.13 -1.03
N CYS A 1009 2.40 -12.57 -2.24
CA CYS A 1009 1.20 -11.96 -2.83
C CYS A 1009 0.51 -12.81 -3.90
N LEU A 1010 1.08 -13.96 -4.27
CA LEU A 1010 0.62 -14.76 -5.42
C LEU A 1010 -0.87 -15.14 -5.39
N PRO A 1011 -1.50 -15.53 -4.26
CA PRO A 1011 -2.94 -15.80 -4.23
C PRO A 1011 -3.79 -14.59 -4.65
N LYS A 1012 -3.41 -13.37 -4.25
CA LYS A 1012 -4.16 -12.14 -4.54
C LYS A 1012 -4.12 -11.79 -6.04
N TYR A 1013 -2.93 -11.85 -6.64
CA TYR A 1013 -2.77 -11.61 -8.08
C TYR A 1013 -3.36 -12.75 -8.93
N LEU A 1014 -3.31 -13.99 -8.47
CA LEU A 1014 -3.95 -15.11 -9.15
C LEU A 1014 -5.48 -14.92 -9.22
N VAL A 1015 -6.11 -14.50 -8.12
CA VAL A 1015 -7.55 -14.14 -8.12
C VAL A 1015 -7.82 -12.96 -9.06
N LEU A 1016 -7.02 -11.90 -9.03
CA LEU A 1016 -7.17 -10.75 -9.94
C LEU A 1016 -7.15 -11.17 -11.41
N TYR A 1017 -6.17 -11.99 -11.83
CA TYR A 1017 -6.06 -12.43 -13.22
C TYR A 1017 -7.08 -13.49 -13.62
N ILE A 1018 -7.57 -14.32 -12.69
CA ILE A 1018 -8.72 -15.20 -12.93
C ILE A 1018 -9.99 -14.36 -13.17
N VAL A 1019 -10.25 -13.35 -12.34
CA VAL A 1019 -11.41 -12.45 -12.51
C VAL A 1019 -11.31 -11.67 -13.83
N ALA A 1020 -10.12 -11.17 -14.20
CA ALA A 1020 -9.91 -10.53 -15.49
C ALA A 1020 -10.16 -11.49 -16.67
N GLY A 1021 -9.66 -12.73 -16.60
CA GLY A 1021 -9.89 -13.76 -17.62
C GLY A 1021 -11.35 -14.16 -17.75
N VAL A 1022 -12.07 -14.30 -16.63
CA VAL A 1022 -13.53 -14.54 -16.62
C VAL A 1022 -14.28 -13.34 -17.21
N THR A 1023 -13.87 -12.11 -16.90
CA THR A 1023 -14.50 -10.90 -17.45
C THR A 1023 -14.34 -10.84 -18.97
N ILE A 1024 -13.13 -11.10 -19.49
CA ILE A 1024 -12.88 -11.18 -20.95
C ILE A 1024 -13.67 -12.33 -21.57
N GLY A 1025 -13.79 -13.48 -20.90
CA GLY A 1025 -14.60 -14.62 -21.37
C GLY A 1025 -16.11 -14.34 -21.38
N LEU A 1026 -16.62 -13.49 -20.49
CA LEU A 1026 -18.00 -13.02 -20.51
C LEU A 1026 -18.24 -11.98 -21.60
N CYS A 1027 -17.27 -11.07 -21.83
CA CYS A 1027 -17.29 -10.14 -22.98
C CYS A 1027 -17.29 -10.91 -24.32
N ALA A 1028 -16.51 -11.98 -24.43
CA ALA A 1028 -16.47 -12.85 -25.62
C ALA A 1028 -17.69 -13.78 -25.77
N ALA A 1029 -18.69 -13.67 -24.90
CA ALA A 1029 -19.94 -14.41 -24.95
C ALA A 1029 -21.16 -13.52 -25.22
N VAL A 1030 -20.96 -12.23 -25.53
CA VAL A 1030 -22.02 -11.30 -25.92
C VAL A 1030 -22.39 -11.57 -27.40
N PRO A 1031 -23.65 -11.91 -27.75
CA PRO A 1031 -24.00 -12.25 -29.13
C PRO A 1031 -23.93 -11.05 -30.08
N GLY A 1032 -23.24 -11.20 -31.23
CA GLY A 1032 -23.06 -10.15 -32.24
C GLY A 1032 -21.88 -9.21 -31.98
N GLU A 1033 -21.17 -9.40 -30.86
CA GLU A 1033 -20.08 -8.57 -30.37
C GLU A 1033 -18.82 -9.43 -30.22
N GLY A 1034 -17.75 -9.08 -30.92
CA GLY A 1034 -16.45 -9.73 -30.77
C GLY A 1034 -15.58 -9.03 -29.73
N VAL A 1035 -14.60 -9.75 -29.16
CA VAL A 1035 -13.58 -9.14 -28.29
C VAL A 1035 -12.37 -8.66 -29.08
N ARG A 1036 -12.09 -7.36 -29.01
CA ARG A 1036 -10.94 -6.70 -29.65
C ARG A 1036 -9.95 -6.21 -28.59
N LEU A 1037 -8.91 -7.01 -28.36
CA LEU A 1037 -7.85 -6.68 -27.38
C LEU A 1037 -6.84 -5.67 -27.94
N HIS A 1038 -7.22 -4.40 -27.99
CA HIS A 1038 -6.29 -3.29 -28.23
C HIS A 1038 -5.09 -3.35 -27.27
N HIS A 1039 -3.87 -3.11 -27.76
CA HIS A 1039 -2.66 -3.33 -26.94
C HIS A 1039 -2.55 -2.42 -25.72
N TYR A 1040 -3.27 -1.29 -25.68
CA TYR A 1040 -3.35 -0.47 -24.46
C TYR A 1040 -4.05 -1.21 -23.31
N ILE A 1041 -5.05 -2.06 -23.61
CA ILE A 1041 -5.77 -2.89 -22.65
C ILE A 1041 -4.82 -3.92 -22.05
N ILE A 1042 -3.98 -4.54 -22.89
CA ILE A 1042 -2.91 -5.45 -22.46
C ILE A 1042 -1.90 -4.70 -21.56
N GLY A 1043 -1.56 -3.46 -21.92
CA GLY A 1043 -0.70 -2.57 -21.13
C GLY A 1043 -1.21 -2.37 -19.71
N ILE A 1044 -2.45 -1.88 -19.55
CA ILE A 1044 -3.04 -1.62 -18.23
C ILE A 1044 -3.32 -2.91 -17.43
N ALA A 1045 -3.64 -4.02 -18.10
CA ALA A 1045 -3.90 -5.30 -17.43
C ALA A 1045 -2.63 -5.94 -16.86
N LEU A 1046 -1.49 -5.84 -17.55
CA LEU A 1046 -0.23 -6.47 -17.12
C LEU A 1046 0.64 -5.58 -16.22
N LEU A 1047 0.44 -4.26 -16.23
CA LEU A 1047 1.22 -3.33 -15.41
C LEU A 1047 1.19 -3.63 -13.89
N PRO A 1048 0.05 -4.04 -13.26
CA PRO A 1048 0.00 -4.40 -11.85
C PRO A 1048 0.92 -5.56 -11.47
N ALA A 1049 1.04 -6.60 -12.31
CA ALA A 1049 1.97 -7.72 -12.07
C ALA A 1049 3.44 -7.27 -12.01
N CYS A 1050 3.75 -6.10 -12.54
CA CYS A 1050 5.10 -5.52 -12.55
C CYS A 1050 5.36 -4.55 -11.39
N GLY A 1051 4.42 -4.36 -10.45
CA GLY A 1051 4.53 -3.44 -9.31
C GLY A 1051 5.52 -3.82 -8.19
N PHE A 1052 6.69 -4.37 -8.53
CA PHE A 1052 7.70 -4.87 -7.58
C PHE A 1052 9.10 -4.33 -7.91
N PRO A 1053 9.96 -4.01 -6.92
CA PRO A 1053 11.28 -3.43 -7.16
C PRO A 1053 12.29 -4.46 -7.70
N THR A 1054 12.19 -4.81 -8.98
CA THR A 1054 13.12 -5.71 -9.69
C THR A 1054 13.51 -5.14 -11.05
N ARG A 1055 14.65 -5.59 -11.60
CA ARG A 1055 15.16 -5.15 -12.91
C ARG A 1055 14.19 -5.46 -14.05
N ILE A 1056 13.65 -6.69 -14.09
CA ILE A 1056 12.64 -7.08 -15.09
C ILE A 1056 11.36 -6.27 -14.91
N SER A 1057 10.96 -5.98 -13.67
CA SER A 1057 9.79 -5.14 -13.37
C SER A 1057 9.96 -3.68 -13.83
N LEU A 1058 11.15 -3.09 -13.71
CA LEU A 1058 11.45 -1.77 -14.28
C LEU A 1058 11.24 -1.76 -15.80
N LEU A 1059 11.86 -2.75 -16.47
CA LEU A 1059 11.81 -2.92 -17.91
C LEU A 1059 10.38 -3.15 -18.42
N CYS A 1060 9.62 -4.04 -17.77
CA CYS A 1060 8.21 -4.28 -18.10
C CYS A 1060 7.33 -3.04 -17.83
N CYS A 1061 7.51 -2.34 -16.72
CA CYS A 1061 6.75 -1.11 -16.44
C CYS A 1061 6.99 -0.03 -17.49
N ALA A 1062 8.22 0.12 -17.99
CA ALA A 1062 8.53 1.06 -19.07
C ALA A 1062 7.84 0.67 -20.39
N PHE A 1063 8.00 -0.58 -20.82
CA PHE A 1063 7.38 -1.08 -22.06
C PHE A 1063 5.85 -1.04 -22.04
N LEU A 1064 5.23 -1.58 -20.98
CA LEU A 1064 3.77 -1.65 -20.84
C LEU A 1064 3.14 -0.26 -20.73
N PHE A 1065 3.84 0.72 -20.12
CA PHE A 1065 3.36 2.11 -20.09
C PHE A 1065 3.54 2.81 -21.45
N GLY A 1066 4.60 2.51 -22.20
CA GLY A 1066 4.77 2.99 -23.58
C GLY A 1066 3.66 2.45 -24.48
N MET A 1067 3.42 1.13 -24.44
CA MET A 1067 2.37 0.44 -25.19
C MET A 1067 0.96 0.94 -24.84
N TYR A 1068 0.71 1.19 -23.55
CA TYR A 1068 -0.50 1.90 -23.10
C TYR A 1068 -0.63 3.30 -23.75
N THR A 1069 0.44 4.08 -23.76
CA THR A 1069 0.46 5.44 -24.30
C THR A 1069 0.21 5.45 -25.80
N ASN A 1070 0.84 4.55 -26.56
CA ASN A 1070 0.64 4.41 -28.00
C ASN A 1070 -0.83 4.11 -28.35
N GLY A 1071 -1.41 3.05 -27.79
CA GLY A 1071 -2.75 2.61 -28.18
C GLY A 1071 -3.85 3.62 -27.81
N VAL A 1072 -3.75 4.30 -26.66
CA VAL A 1072 -4.71 5.37 -26.30
C VAL A 1072 -4.47 6.66 -27.08
N ALA A 1073 -3.24 6.95 -27.48
CA ALA A 1073 -2.99 8.06 -28.38
C ALA A 1073 -3.65 7.82 -29.75
N ARG A 1074 -3.44 6.62 -30.34
CA ARG A 1074 -3.92 6.27 -31.69
C ARG A 1074 -5.43 6.03 -31.79
N TRP A 1075 -6.02 5.25 -30.88
CA TRP A 1075 -7.45 4.85 -30.95
C TRP A 1075 -8.34 5.49 -29.88
N GLY A 1076 -7.78 6.27 -28.96
CA GLY A 1076 -8.50 6.70 -27.76
C GLY A 1076 -8.78 5.53 -26.82
N PHE A 1077 -9.88 5.60 -26.07
CA PHE A 1077 -10.31 4.51 -25.17
C PHE A 1077 -11.33 3.57 -25.83
N ASP A 1078 -10.96 3.04 -27.01
CA ASP A 1078 -11.81 2.19 -27.85
C ASP A 1078 -12.22 0.86 -27.18
N GLY A 1079 -13.37 0.32 -27.57
CA GLY A 1079 -14.04 -0.80 -26.92
C GLY A 1079 -13.20 -2.08 -26.79
N LEU A 1080 -13.37 -2.79 -25.67
CA LEU A 1080 -12.96 -4.19 -25.53
C LEU A 1080 -13.90 -5.13 -26.31
N ILE A 1081 -15.17 -4.74 -26.43
CA ILE A 1081 -16.16 -5.36 -27.31
C ILE A 1081 -16.53 -4.35 -28.40
N GLN A 1082 -16.77 -4.86 -29.61
CA GLN A 1082 -17.27 -4.14 -30.78
C GLN A 1082 -18.12 -5.09 -31.63
N ASP A 1083 -19.06 -4.55 -32.41
CA ASP A 1083 -19.81 -5.30 -33.43
C ASP A 1083 -18.89 -6.23 -34.24
N GLU A 1084 -19.31 -7.48 -34.47
CA GLU A 1084 -18.58 -8.44 -35.28
C GLU A 1084 -18.23 -7.88 -36.68
N SER A 1085 -19.10 -7.02 -37.25
CA SER A 1085 -18.86 -6.33 -38.52
C SER A 1085 -17.72 -5.29 -38.48
N VAL A 1086 -17.52 -4.60 -37.35
CA VAL A 1086 -16.44 -3.63 -37.16
C VAL A 1086 -15.10 -4.33 -36.94
N ILE A 1087 -15.12 -5.51 -36.33
CA ILE A 1087 -13.92 -6.36 -36.13
C ILE A 1087 -13.53 -7.07 -37.44
N GLN A 1088 -14.50 -7.58 -38.20
CA GLN A 1088 -14.27 -8.13 -39.54
C GLN A 1088 -13.72 -7.05 -40.50
N GLY A 1089 -14.27 -5.82 -40.43
CA GLY A 1089 -13.81 -4.69 -41.23
C GLY A 1089 -13.90 -4.97 -42.74
N ASP A 1090 -12.76 -5.05 -43.42
CA ASP A 1090 -12.69 -5.37 -44.84
C ASP A 1090 -12.30 -6.83 -45.15
N ALA A 1091 -12.29 -7.71 -44.14
CA ALA A 1091 -12.08 -9.16 -44.31
C ALA A 1091 -13.33 -9.85 -44.90
N THR A 1092 -13.13 -11.05 -45.46
CA THR A 1092 -14.23 -11.91 -45.89
C THR A 1092 -14.88 -12.62 -44.70
N GLY A 1093 -16.21 -12.62 -44.64
CA GLY A 1093 -16.99 -13.25 -43.59
C GLY A 1093 -17.32 -14.71 -43.89
N SER A 1094 -18.44 -15.16 -43.32
CA SER A 1094 -18.95 -16.53 -43.43
C SER A 1094 -20.35 -16.61 -44.07
N SER A 1095 -20.79 -15.58 -44.79
CA SER A 1095 -22.16 -15.52 -45.32
C SER A 1095 -22.47 -16.65 -46.31
N ALA A 1096 -23.77 -16.90 -46.52
CA ALA A 1096 -24.23 -17.68 -47.65
C ALA A 1096 -23.77 -17.01 -48.96
N LEU A 1097 -23.48 -17.82 -49.98
CA LEU A 1097 -23.07 -17.37 -51.31
C LEU A 1097 -24.13 -17.78 -52.35
N PRO A 1098 -24.47 -16.92 -53.32
CA PRO A 1098 -25.31 -17.27 -54.45
C PRO A 1098 -24.52 -18.07 -55.50
N ALA A 1099 -25.23 -18.76 -56.39
CA ALA A 1099 -24.63 -19.52 -57.49
C ALA A 1099 -25.06 -18.93 -58.84
N PHE A 1100 -24.10 -18.76 -59.76
CA PHE A 1100 -24.41 -18.47 -61.16
C PHE A 1100 -24.98 -19.74 -61.81
N ALA A 1101 -26.08 -19.59 -62.54
CA ALA A 1101 -26.66 -20.66 -63.32
C ALA A 1101 -25.80 -20.88 -64.58
N ALA A 1102 -25.75 -22.12 -65.08
CA ALA A 1102 -25.08 -22.38 -66.36
C ALA A 1102 -25.82 -21.61 -67.48
N PRO A 1103 -25.18 -20.65 -68.18
CA PRO A 1103 -25.89 -19.81 -69.12
C PRO A 1103 -26.31 -20.59 -70.36
N PRO A 1104 -27.44 -20.21 -71.01
CA PRO A 1104 -27.77 -20.73 -72.32
C PRO A 1104 -26.66 -20.38 -73.32
N THR A 1105 -26.36 -21.28 -74.25
CA THR A 1105 -25.13 -21.28 -75.07
C THR A 1105 -25.00 -20.16 -76.11
N THR A 1106 -25.85 -19.13 -76.06
CA THR A 1106 -25.79 -17.91 -76.89
C THR A 1106 -26.41 -16.72 -76.16
N GLY A 1107 -25.62 -15.68 -75.84
CA GLY A 1107 -26.14 -14.40 -75.33
C GLY A 1107 -25.18 -13.61 -74.45
N SER A 1108 -25.48 -12.33 -74.23
CA SER A 1108 -24.81 -11.42 -73.29
C SER A 1108 -25.44 -11.41 -71.89
N VAL A 1109 -26.44 -12.24 -71.64
CA VAL A 1109 -27.21 -12.30 -70.40
C VAL A 1109 -26.60 -13.32 -69.44
N VAL A 1110 -26.19 -12.85 -68.26
CA VAL A 1110 -25.82 -13.72 -67.14
C VAL A 1110 -27.06 -14.04 -66.29
N HIS A 1111 -27.16 -15.27 -65.82
CA HIS A 1111 -28.24 -15.77 -64.96
C HIS A 1111 -27.69 -16.35 -63.65
N TRP A 1112 -28.49 -16.32 -62.60
CA TRP A 1112 -28.15 -16.92 -61.30
C TRP A 1112 -29.37 -17.51 -60.60
N ASP A 1113 -29.12 -18.41 -59.65
CA ASP A 1113 -30.18 -19.13 -58.96
C ASP A 1113 -30.98 -18.20 -58.01
N SER A 1114 -32.30 -18.42 -57.94
CA SER A 1114 -33.19 -17.70 -57.01
C SER A 1114 -32.88 -18.03 -55.55
N ILE A 1115 -33.02 -17.06 -54.64
CA ILE A 1115 -32.79 -17.24 -53.20
C ILE A 1115 -33.57 -18.46 -52.68
N PRO A 1116 -32.90 -19.51 -52.15
CA PRO A 1116 -33.57 -20.70 -51.60
C PRO A 1116 -34.54 -20.36 -50.47
N ASP A 1117 -35.66 -21.08 -50.35
CA ASP A 1117 -36.72 -20.79 -49.37
C ASP A 1117 -36.21 -20.66 -47.93
N ALA A 1118 -35.24 -21.50 -47.54
CA ALA A 1118 -34.60 -21.48 -46.22
C ALA A 1118 -33.75 -20.22 -45.94
N LEU A 1119 -33.37 -19.46 -46.97
CA LEU A 1119 -32.52 -18.26 -46.89
C LEU A 1119 -33.30 -16.95 -47.05
N ARG A 1120 -34.55 -16.97 -47.53
CA ARG A 1120 -35.38 -15.76 -47.72
C ARG A 1120 -35.80 -15.05 -46.42
N ALA A 1121 -35.59 -15.69 -45.27
CA ALA A 1121 -35.75 -15.05 -43.96
C ALA A 1121 -34.58 -14.12 -43.58
N THR A 1122 -33.47 -14.17 -44.33
CA THR A 1122 -32.24 -13.41 -44.09
C THR A 1122 -31.85 -12.53 -45.27
N TRP A 1123 -32.11 -12.99 -46.50
CA TRP A 1123 -31.70 -12.33 -47.74
C TRP A 1123 -32.90 -12.02 -48.63
N ASP A 1124 -33.01 -10.78 -49.11
CA ASP A 1124 -34.14 -10.26 -49.90
C ASP A 1124 -33.79 -9.98 -51.37
N SER A 1125 -32.50 -9.87 -51.69
CA SER A 1125 -32.02 -9.38 -52.97
C SER A 1125 -30.61 -9.91 -53.30
N PHE A 1126 -30.10 -9.49 -54.46
CA PHE A 1126 -28.74 -9.75 -54.94
C PHE A 1126 -28.02 -8.43 -55.23
N VAL A 1127 -26.69 -8.47 -55.16
CA VAL A 1127 -25.80 -7.42 -55.69
C VAL A 1127 -24.80 -8.07 -56.64
N LEU A 1128 -24.70 -7.54 -57.87
CA LEU A 1128 -23.76 -7.99 -58.89
C LEU A 1128 -22.69 -6.91 -59.13
N LEU A 1129 -21.44 -7.28 -58.92
CA LEU A 1129 -20.28 -6.58 -59.47
C LEU A 1129 -19.99 -7.09 -60.89
N VAL A 1130 -19.75 -6.17 -61.81
CA VAL A 1130 -19.17 -6.42 -63.14
C VAL A 1130 -17.98 -5.49 -63.30
N ASP A 1131 -16.82 -6.05 -63.64
CA ASP A 1131 -15.56 -5.31 -63.79
C ASP A 1131 -15.23 -4.47 -62.53
N ASP A 1132 -15.44 -5.07 -61.35
CA ASP A 1132 -15.23 -4.48 -60.02
C ASP A 1132 -16.17 -3.29 -59.68
N VAL A 1133 -17.25 -3.09 -60.44
CA VAL A 1133 -18.29 -2.04 -60.26
C VAL A 1133 -19.66 -2.65 -60.01
N VAL A 1134 -20.46 -2.12 -59.06
CA VAL A 1134 -21.85 -2.57 -58.87
C VAL A 1134 -22.70 -2.15 -60.07
N ARG A 1135 -23.27 -3.11 -60.79
CA ARG A 1135 -24.15 -2.87 -61.96
C ARG A 1135 -25.59 -3.30 -61.76
N TYR A 1136 -25.86 -4.13 -60.77
CA TYR A 1136 -27.20 -4.55 -60.43
C TYR A 1136 -27.38 -4.71 -58.92
N GLN A 1137 -28.54 -4.28 -58.44
CA GLN A 1137 -29.00 -4.43 -57.07
C GLN A 1137 -30.52 -4.64 -57.09
N GLY A 1138 -30.99 -5.81 -56.64
CA GLY A 1138 -32.42 -6.16 -56.69
C GLY A 1138 -32.69 -7.65 -56.58
N SER A 1139 -33.97 -8.04 -56.62
CA SER A 1139 -34.43 -9.43 -56.41
C SER A 1139 -34.51 -10.29 -57.68
N GLY A 1140 -34.21 -9.73 -58.85
CA GLY A 1140 -34.16 -10.45 -60.12
C GLY A 1140 -32.94 -11.36 -60.25
N THR A 1141 -33.03 -12.32 -61.17
CA THR A 1141 -32.07 -13.43 -61.35
C THR A 1141 -31.30 -13.39 -62.67
N GLN A 1142 -31.26 -12.23 -63.33
CA GLN A 1142 -30.60 -12.05 -64.63
C GLN A 1142 -30.11 -10.61 -64.84
N PHE A 1143 -29.01 -10.45 -65.60
CA PHE A 1143 -28.49 -9.15 -66.03
C PHE A 1143 -27.89 -9.26 -67.45
N ASP A 1144 -28.18 -8.29 -68.31
CA ASP A 1144 -27.62 -8.22 -69.67
C ASP A 1144 -26.40 -7.32 -69.72
N LEU A 1145 -25.23 -7.88 -70.02
CA LEU A 1145 -23.98 -7.12 -70.14
C LEU A 1145 -24.02 -6.09 -71.26
N HIS A 1146 -24.85 -6.26 -72.29
CA HIS A 1146 -24.99 -5.30 -73.39
C HIS A 1146 -25.53 -3.93 -72.90
N THR A 1147 -26.17 -3.85 -71.73
CA THR A 1147 -26.57 -2.58 -71.12
C THR A 1147 -25.39 -1.62 -70.93
N LEU A 1148 -24.21 -2.15 -70.57
CA LEU A 1148 -22.96 -1.38 -70.36
C LEU A 1148 -22.48 -0.67 -71.63
N TYR A 1149 -22.81 -1.20 -72.82
CA TYR A 1149 -22.46 -0.57 -74.09
C TYR A 1149 -23.15 0.80 -74.24
N SER A 1150 -24.39 0.94 -73.76
CA SER A 1150 -25.14 2.21 -73.83
C SER A 1150 -24.53 3.30 -72.94
N GLN A 1151 -23.97 2.91 -71.79
CA GLN A 1151 -23.38 3.80 -70.79
C GLN A 1151 -22.03 4.36 -71.26
N TYR A 1152 -21.16 3.51 -71.82
CA TYR A 1152 -19.84 3.96 -72.29
C TYR A 1152 -19.86 4.61 -73.68
N ASN A 1153 -20.83 4.27 -74.55
CA ASN A 1153 -21.00 4.91 -75.86
C ASN A 1153 -21.65 6.31 -75.79
N THR A 1154 -22.15 6.74 -74.63
CA THR A 1154 -22.76 8.08 -74.41
C THR A 1154 -21.88 9.04 -73.61
N SER A 1155 -20.69 8.60 -73.17
CA SER A 1155 -19.72 9.40 -72.40
C SER A 1155 -18.97 10.44 -73.26
N GLY A 1156 -19.69 11.50 -73.68
CA GLY A 1156 -19.15 12.65 -74.39
C GLY A 1156 -19.00 13.89 -73.51
N SER A 1157 -18.11 13.85 -72.52
CA SER A 1157 -17.69 15.03 -71.77
C SER A 1157 -16.78 15.95 -72.61
N THR A 1158 -16.68 17.22 -72.23
CA THR A 1158 -15.99 18.26 -73.02
C THR A 1158 -14.48 18.35 -72.80
N ASP A 1159 -13.97 17.78 -71.71
CA ASP A 1159 -12.54 17.65 -71.43
C ASP A 1159 -12.11 16.21 -71.76
N ALA A 1160 -11.25 16.03 -72.76
CA ALA A 1160 -11.10 14.75 -73.44
C ALA A 1160 -10.61 13.60 -72.51
N PRO A 1161 -11.38 12.51 -72.33
CA PRO A 1161 -10.92 11.31 -71.64
C PRO A 1161 -9.80 10.62 -72.43
N LEU A 1162 -8.96 9.85 -71.73
CA LEU A 1162 -7.78 9.20 -72.34
C LEU A 1162 -8.13 8.16 -73.42
N LEU A 1163 -9.36 7.66 -73.43
CA LEU A 1163 -9.94 6.85 -74.50
C LEU A 1163 -11.30 7.43 -74.88
N GLY A 1164 -11.52 7.69 -76.17
CA GLY A 1164 -12.85 8.09 -76.67
C GLY A 1164 -13.86 6.94 -76.58
N GLY A 1165 -15.15 7.27 -76.42
CA GLY A 1165 -16.22 6.29 -76.18
C GLY A 1165 -16.30 5.13 -77.19
N SER A 1166 -15.92 5.34 -78.45
CA SER A 1166 -15.86 4.27 -79.47
C SER A 1166 -14.71 3.28 -79.25
N ALA A 1167 -13.56 3.74 -78.73
CA ALA A 1167 -12.45 2.87 -78.33
C ALA A 1167 -12.77 2.13 -77.04
N LEU A 1168 -13.44 2.79 -76.09
CA LEU A 1168 -13.89 2.19 -74.84
C LEU A 1168 -14.98 1.12 -75.07
N ALA A 1169 -15.93 1.39 -75.96
CA ALA A 1169 -16.94 0.42 -76.40
C ALA A 1169 -16.32 -0.75 -77.17
N GLY A 1170 -15.28 -0.49 -77.99
CA GLY A 1170 -14.48 -1.52 -78.66
C GLY A 1170 -13.69 -2.40 -77.67
N ALA A 1171 -13.18 -1.81 -76.59
CA ALA A 1171 -12.56 -2.56 -75.49
C ALA A 1171 -13.60 -3.42 -74.75
N LEU A 1172 -14.77 -2.85 -74.41
CA LEU A 1172 -15.88 -3.56 -73.78
C LEU A 1172 -16.29 -4.82 -74.58
N THR A 1173 -16.34 -4.75 -75.91
CA THR A 1173 -16.71 -5.92 -76.74
C THR A 1173 -15.65 -7.03 -76.82
N ASN A 1174 -14.38 -6.73 -76.51
CA ASN A 1174 -13.25 -7.65 -76.68
C ASN A 1174 -12.59 -8.07 -75.36
N ALA A 1175 -12.92 -7.42 -74.24
CA ALA A 1175 -12.39 -7.72 -72.92
C ALA A 1175 -13.05 -8.97 -72.31
N THR A 1176 -12.36 -9.54 -71.31
CA THR A 1176 -12.97 -10.44 -70.33
C THR A 1176 -13.71 -9.60 -69.29
N HIS A 1177 -14.98 -9.90 -69.03
CA HIS A 1177 -15.72 -9.34 -67.91
C HIS A 1177 -15.61 -10.19 -66.66
N TYR A 1178 -15.45 -9.54 -65.52
CA TYR A 1178 -15.28 -10.17 -64.21
C TYR A 1178 -16.55 -10.03 -63.39
N LEU A 1179 -17.29 -11.12 -63.20
CA LEU A 1179 -18.59 -11.15 -62.55
C LEU A 1179 -18.47 -11.68 -61.13
N ARG A 1180 -18.95 -10.93 -60.12
CA ARG A 1180 -19.00 -11.37 -58.73
C ARG A 1180 -20.36 -11.08 -58.13
N LEU A 1181 -20.99 -12.07 -57.50
CA LEU A 1181 -22.36 -11.99 -57.03
C LEU A 1181 -22.42 -12.20 -55.51
N ALA A 1182 -23.25 -11.41 -54.82
CA ALA A 1182 -23.56 -11.57 -53.40
C ALA A 1182 -25.08 -11.62 -53.19
N TYR A 1183 -25.52 -12.33 -52.16
CA TYR A 1183 -26.84 -12.06 -51.58
C TYR A 1183 -26.82 -10.71 -50.86
N ALA A 1184 -27.96 -10.06 -50.75
CA ALA A 1184 -28.13 -8.82 -50.00
C ALA A 1184 -29.39 -8.83 -49.12
N SER A 1185 -29.36 -8.01 -48.08
CA SER A 1185 -30.42 -7.85 -47.08
C SER A 1185 -30.57 -6.36 -46.78
N ALA A 1186 -31.77 -5.80 -46.94
CA ALA A 1186 -32.05 -4.36 -46.91
C ALA A 1186 -31.10 -3.53 -47.81
N GLY A 1187 -30.57 -4.13 -48.88
CA GLY A 1187 -29.59 -3.51 -49.77
C GLY A 1187 -28.13 -3.54 -49.31
N SER A 1188 -27.79 -4.14 -48.16
CA SER A 1188 -26.40 -4.44 -47.79
C SER A 1188 -26.01 -5.82 -48.33
N PRO A 1189 -24.93 -5.97 -49.12
CA PRO A 1189 -24.45 -7.27 -49.56
C PRO A 1189 -23.75 -8.04 -48.44
N GLY A 1190 -23.77 -9.37 -48.53
CA GLY A 1190 -22.84 -10.26 -47.84
C GLY A 1190 -21.52 -10.41 -48.58
N ASP A 1191 -20.86 -11.55 -48.39
CA ASP A 1191 -19.65 -11.92 -49.14
C ASP A 1191 -19.96 -12.14 -50.63
N PHE A 1192 -19.02 -11.78 -51.49
CA PHE A 1192 -19.13 -12.01 -52.92
C PHE A 1192 -18.52 -13.38 -53.29
N THR A 1193 -19.07 -14.01 -54.33
CA THR A 1193 -18.39 -15.14 -55.00
C THR A 1193 -17.00 -14.73 -55.49
N MET A 1194 -16.11 -15.71 -55.66
CA MET A 1194 -14.96 -15.54 -56.57
C MET A 1194 -15.41 -15.05 -57.97
N PRO A 1195 -14.52 -14.42 -58.74
CA PRO A 1195 -14.83 -13.94 -60.08
C PRO A 1195 -15.16 -15.09 -61.04
N ALA A 1196 -16.34 -15.02 -61.63
CA ALA A 1196 -16.69 -15.74 -62.84
C ALA A 1196 -16.26 -14.91 -64.06
N LEU A 1197 -15.87 -15.57 -65.15
CA LEU A 1197 -15.37 -14.88 -66.35
C LEU A 1197 -16.41 -14.98 -67.46
N MET A 1198 -16.76 -13.86 -68.09
CA MET A 1198 -17.72 -13.82 -69.20
C MET A 1198 -17.21 -12.95 -70.34
N TRP A 1199 -17.53 -13.34 -71.57
CA TRP A 1199 -17.26 -12.56 -72.77
C TRP A 1199 -18.57 -12.24 -73.50
N MET A 1200 -18.62 -11.12 -74.22
CA MET A 1200 -19.78 -10.68 -75.01
C MET A 1200 -20.21 -11.67 -76.11
N ASN A 1201 -19.39 -12.68 -76.42
CA ASN A 1201 -19.72 -13.77 -77.34
C ASN A 1201 -20.51 -14.93 -76.68
N GLY A 1202 -20.83 -14.85 -75.39
CA GLY A 1202 -21.53 -15.90 -74.62
C GLY A 1202 -20.63 -16.98 -74.01
N THR A 1203 -19.30 -16.86 -74.13
CA THR A 1203 -18.37 -17.71 -73.37
C THR A 1203 -18.45 -17.36 -71.89
N PHE A 1204 -18.58 -18.37 -71.03
CA PHE A 1204 -18.65 -18.22 -69.58
C PHE A 1204 -17.82 -19.29 -68.87
N ILE A 1205 -17.09 -18.88 -67.83
CA ILE A 1205 -16.37 -19.76 -66.91
C ILE A 1205 -16.93 -19.49 -65.51
N ALA A 1206 -17.54 -20.52 -64.92
CA ALA A 1206 -18.09 -20.47 -63.57
C ALA A 1206 -17.00 -20.14 -62.53
N PRO A 1207 -17.35 -19.46 -61.43
CA PRO A 1207 -16.36 -19.02 -60.46
C PRO A 1207 -15.76 -20.23 -59.72
N PRO A 1208 -14.47 -20.18 -59.33
CA PRO A 1208 -13.88 -21.19 -58.46
C PRO A 1208 -14.52 -21.12 -57.05
N ALA A 1209 -14.47 -22.22 -56.30
CA ALA A 1209 -14.98 -22.25 -54.94
C ALA A 1209 -14.18 -21.30 -54.01
N GLY A 1210 -14.86 -20.32 -53.41
CA GLY A 1210 -14.25 -19.31 -52.55
C GLY A 1210 -15.15 -18.08 -52.36
N ARG A 1211 -14.62 -17.02 -51.73
CA ARG A 1211 -15.30 -15.73 -51.48
C ARG A 1211 -14.35 -14.54 -51.51
N THR A 1212 -14.87 -13.30 -51.62
CA THR A 1212 -14.13 -12.03 -51.62
C THR A 1212 -14.95 -10.83 -51.11
#